data_AF-A0A5N6DM49-F1
#
_entry.id   AF-A0A5N6DM49-F1
#
_cell.length_a   1.000
_cell.length_b   1.000
_cell.length_c   1.000
_cell.angle_alpha   90.00
_cell.angle_beta   90.00
_cell.angle_gamma   90.00
#
_symmetry.space_group_name_H-M   'P 1'
#
loop_
_entity.id
_entity.type
_entity.pdbx_description
1 polymer ?
#
loop_
_entity_poly.entity_id
_entity_poly.type
_entity_poly.pdbx_seq_one_letter_code
_entity_poly.pdbx_strand_id
1 'polypeptide(L)'
;MNNHDAKGITRPWTVSRLSNMSDFTDHLQPSQPNGPEILARKRAQTHIPVDELAHHLLAQDGYLERQARILRIVEKEPLFDKKRQANLSREDLFKLALARAKLLRRLVDKYGWDIDDYKMAETLLDDVSPYYLHMHMFITTIREQASDAQQAYWLPLIESFKIIGAYAQTELGHGSNVQGLELQARWDPGSKEFILHSPTLTASKWWNGSLGRTANHAIVVAQLLVPNSGGEYESHGPHPFIVQVRDMQTHQPRKGVVIGDIGPKFGYATIDNAYMLFHQFRLALLTTSTARIPHSALLSRYAKLDPDSGQFSKPAVPAVVYGTMTYVRSLIVLQSRMALARAVTIAVRYTTVRRQFRDQYPTVQIRILPLLATTYVLHYAGQAMQRTYREAREQIQAGDFSGLAHMHSLSSGLKSFCTDLVADGIETCRRALGGHGYGGASGFIRLSPDYLSRVTVEGDNWMITQQVAAYLIKRMQAAVTNIDSATGNETEDSYKEFLRANRDGVKLEPYKVFDDDSNIVRSFHRRTTALLYDIYVERSKSSTIPCKTIDQCPNRQRTRCVICIFYLLSFIWKRMPTTVRTTHGTLGWSTNSPIVFRSGAVSQRNLDELPNRVRHLMARIEPHAVALVDAWKIPDYLLDSALGRFDGKVYEDLFHRAHRLNPLNEITFNPNYWEDELQSILCVSWMVNQLFIFSIKMALRLVKLSDKFSCYARGENEARFIYHEIFEDHEYDKVELPKAPFIVDVGANIGLFSLYMKGKYPLAKIIAFEPAPENFEALERNLAFHMASTVKAYPYALGAYAGSAPFKYFPNMPGNSTLNIEEKEYQIQLFKENYDQTFADDMFKDAKQIMVPVDRLSLFLCLHHSDFEVIDLLKIDVEGTELEVLGGIDDRDWNKVRNIVMEVSNVKGGLDKVKQLLETKGFTVTYVAVRGIPELFKLFIVTACR
;
A
#
# COMPACT_ATOMS: atom_id res chain seq x y z
N MET A 1 -10.59 25.72 15.07
CA MET A 1 -12.02 25.38 15.17
C MET A 1 -12.14 23.86 15.09
N ASN A 2 -12.58 23.28 16.22
CA ASN A 2 -13.11 21.93 16.47
C ASN A 2 -12.52 20.75 15.68
N ASN A 3 -11.55 20.07 16.30
CA ASN A 3 -11.15 18.71 15.93
C ASN A 3 -11.72 17.75 16.99
N HIS A 4 -12.85 17.12 16.64
CA HIS A 4 -13.31 15.90 17.30
C HIS A 4 -12.42 14.73 16.87
N ASP A 5 -11.88 14.05 17.90
CA ASP A 5 -11.71 12.61 18.06
C ASP A 5 -11.42 11.75 16.82
N ALA A 6 -10.13 11.41 16.68
CA ALA A 6 -9.67 10.18 16.03
C ALA A 6 -8.40 9.70 16.74
N LYS A 7 -8.52 9.29 18.00
CA LYS A 7 -7.47 8.56 18.74
C LYS A 7 -8.07 7.32 19.40
N GLY A 8 -8.22 6.28 18.60
CA GLY A 8 -8.47 4.93 19.07
C GLY A 8 -7.92 3.96 18.03
N ILE A 9 -7.37 2.85 18.50
CA ILE A 9 -6.89 1.71 17.70
C ILE A 9 -5.43 1.84 17.19
N THR A 10 -4.48 1.85 18.13
CA THR A 10 -3.21 1.12 17.95
C THR A 10 -2.75 0.58 19.31
N ARG A 11 -3.33 -0.55 19.75
CA ARG A 11 -2.65 -1.44 20.71
C ARG A 11 -1.95 -2.54 19.89
N PRO A 12 -0.72 -2.97 20.25
CA PRO A 12 -0.10 -4.11 19.61
C PRO A 12 -0.85 -5.38 20.04
N TRP A 13 -1.46 -6.06 19.08
CA TRP A 13 -2.09 -7.36 19.31
C TRP A 13 -1.00 -8.39 19.62
N THR A 14 -0.91 -8.84 20.87
CA THR A 14 -0.23 -10.09 21.22
C THR A 14 -1.05 -11.24 20.64
N VAL A 15 -0.71 -11.65 19.42
CA VAL A 15 -1.25 -12.85 18.77
C VAL A 15 -0.84 -14.07 19.59
N SER A 16 -1.80 -14.68 20.30
CA SER A 16 -1.63 -16.03 20.83
C SER A 16 -1.39 -16.98 19.65
N ARG A 17 -0.21 -17.61 19.59
CA ARG A 17 0.19 -18.52 18.50
C ARG A 17 -0.67 -19.79 18.48
N LEU A 18 -1.84 -19.73 17.84
CA LEU A 18 -2.53 -20.92 17.33
C LEU A 18 -1.87 -21.46 16.05
N SER A 19 -0.91 -20.72 15.46
CA SER A 19 -0.30 -21.02 14.16
C SER A 19 0.61 -22.26 14.11
N ASN A 20 0.83 -22.96 15.24
CA ASN A 20 1.76 -24.09 15.33
C ASN A 20 1.12 -25.41 15.82
N MET A 21 -0.20 -25.46 16.03
CA MET A 21 -0.85 -26.71 16.42
C MET A 21 -1.19 -27.53 15.18
N SER A 22 -0.53 -28.68 15.03
CA SER A 22 -0.89 -29.65 14.00
C SER A 22 -2.32 -30.14 14.22
N ASP A 23 -3.11 -30.23 13.15
CA ASP A 23 -4.47 -30.77 13.21
C ASP A 23 -4.68 -31.84 12.12
N PHE A 24 -5.85 -32.49 12.12
CA PHE A 24 -6.12 -33.62 11.21
C PHE A 24 -5.99 -33.24 9.72
N THR A 25 -6.11 -31.95 9.37
CA THR A 25 -6.00 -31.47 7.99
C THR A 25 -4.58 -31.58 7.46
N ASP A 26 -3.56 -31.64 8.31
CA ASP A 26 -2.15 -31.78 7.89
C ASP A 26 -1.86 -33.15 7.25
N HIS A 27 -2.76 -34.13 7.46
CA HIS A 27 -2.68 -35.47 6.86
C HIS A 27 -3.55 -35.62 5.60
N LEU A 28 -4.36 -34.62 5.25
CA LEU A 28 -5.20 -34.68 4.06
C LEU A 28 -4.36 -34.48 2.80
N GLN A 29 -4.68 -35.27 1.78
CA GLN A 29 -4.04 -35.19 0.46
C GLN A 29 -5.10 -34.91 -0.61
N PRO A 30 -4.77 -34.16 -1.67
CA PRO A 30 -5.67 -34.01 -2.80
C PRO A 30 -6.03 -35.35 -3.42
N SER A 31 -7.25 -35.45 -3.96
CA SER A 31 -7.68 -36.63 -4.72
C SER A 31 -6.76 -36.88 -5.92
N GLN A 32 -6.46 -38.15 -6.19
CA GLN A 32 -5.62 -38.54 -7.31
C GLN A 32 -6.34 -38.44 -8.67
N PRO A 33 -5.63 -38.15 -9.78
CA PRO A 33 -4.22 -37.76 -9.84
C PRO A 33 -4.00 -36.34 -9.27
N ASN A 34 -2.97 -36.17 -8.45
CA ASN A 34 -2.66 -34.88 -7.82
C ASN A 34 -2.01 -33.90 -8.82
N GLY A 35 -2.01 -32.61 -8.46
CA GLY A 35 -1.46 -31.54 -9.30
C GLY A 35 0.02 -31.71 -9.66
N PRO A 36 0.91 -32.06 -8.71
CA PRO A 36 2.32 -32.31 -9.00
C PRO A 36 2.56 -33.39 -10.06
N GLU A 37 1.89 -34.53 -9.96
CA GLU A 37 2.01 -35.62 -10.94
C GLU A 37 1.51 -35.21 -12.33
N ILE A 38 0.40 -34.45 -12.39
CA ILE A 38 -0.15 -33.95 -13.65
C ILE A 38 0.83 -33.01 -14.35
N LEU A 39 1.40 -32.03 -13.63
CA LEU A 39 2.36 -31.09 -14.22
C LEU A 39 3.67 -31.77 -14.60
N ALA A 40 4.17 -32.69 -13.77
CA ALA A 40 5.37 -33.48 -14.08
C ALA A 40 5.17 -34.28 -15.38
N ARG A 41 4.01 -34.93 -15.56
CA ARG A 41 3.67 -35.65 -16.79
C ARG A 41 3.63 -34.72 -18.00
N LYS A 42 3.00 -33.55 -17.90
CA LYS A 42 2.94 -32.56 -18.99
C LYS A 42 4.32 -32.03 -19.36
N ARG A 43 5.21 -31.82 -18.38
CA ARG A 43 6.61 -31.44 -18.63
C ARG A 43 7.39 -32.55 -19.33
N ALA A 44 7.17 -33.81 -18.97
CA ALA A 44 7.83 -34.95 -19.61
C ALA A 44 7.33 -35.23 -21.04
N GLN A 45 6.13 -34.77 -21.40
CA GLN A 45 5.52 -34.99 -22.73
C GLN A 45 6.01 -34.03 -23.82
N THR A 46 6.78 -33.00 -23.47
CA THR A 46 7.28 -32.01 -24.43
C THR A 46 8.74 -32.24 -24.82
N HIS A 47 9.09 -31.85 -26.04
CA HIS A 47 10.47 -31.81 -26.53
C HIS A 47 11.03 -30.37 -26.55
N ILE A 48 10.30 -29.38 -26.03
CA ILE A 48 10.76 -27.99 -26.01
C ILE A 48 11.89 -27.85 -24.98
N PRO A 49 13.10 -27.40 -25.37
CA PRO A 49 14.17 -27.14 -24.44
C PRO A 49 13.88 -25.84 -23.66
N VAL A 50 13.28 -25.98 -22.48
CA VAL A 50 12.81 -24.84 -21.65
C VAL A 50 13.92 -23.86 -21.34
N ASP A 51 15.13 -24.36 -21.03
CA ASP A 51 16.27 -23.51 -20.70
C ASP A 51 16.80 -22.75 -21.92
N GLU A 52 16.92 -23.39 -23.09
CA GLU A 52 17.34 -22.71 -24.32
C GLU A 52 16.34 -21.64 -24.73
N LEU A 53 15.04 -21.94 -24.63
CA LEU A 53 13.99 -20.96 -24.91
C LEU A 53 14.03 -19.79 -23.91
N ALA A 54 14.27 -20.07 -22.62
CA ALA A 54 14.45 -19.03 -21.62
C ALA A 54 15.63 -18.12 -21.93
N HIS A 55 16.78 -18.69 -22.31
CA HIS A 55 17.95 -17.91 -22.72
C HIS A 55 17.66 -17.06 -23.95
N HIS A 56 16.98 -17.61 -24.97
CA HIS A 56 16.57 -16.84 -26.14
C HIS A 56 15.71 -15.62 -25.78
N LEU A 57 14.78 -15.78 -24.84
CA LEU A 57 13.85 -14.72 -24.44
C LEU A 57 14.44 -13.71 -23.45
N LEU A 58 15.33 -14.16 -22.56
CA LEU A 58 15.67 -13.44 -21.34
C LEU A 58 17.18 -13.32 -21.09
N ALA A 59 18.08 -13.86 -21.92
CA ALA A 59 19.52 -13.73 -21.66
C ALA A 59 20.08 -12.32 -21.93
N GLN A 60 19.30 -11.44 -22.57
CA GLN A 60 19.72 -10.06 -22.81
C GLN A 60 20.05 -9.36 -21.48
N ASP A 61 21.16 -8.62 -21.47
CA ASP A 61 21.63 -7.82 -20.35
C ASP A 61 21.84 -8.60 -19.03
N GLY A 62 22.06 -9.92 -19.10
CA GLY A 62 22.29 -10.77 -17.93
C GLY A 62 21.07 -10.93 -17.01
N TYR A 63 19.86 -10.82 -17.54
CA TYR A 63 18.62 -10.79 -16.74
C TYR A 63 18.40 -12.08 -15.94
N LEU A 64 18.70 -13.26 -16.49
CA LEU A 64 18.50 -14.54 -15.80
C LEU A 64 19.45 -14.70 -14.60
N GLU A 65 20.73 -14.41 -14.80
CA GLU A 65 21.75 -14.45 -13.75
C GLU A 65 21.44 -13.44 -12.65
N ARG A 66 21.03 -12.22 -13.06
CA ARG A 66 20.59 -11.16 -12.14
C ARG A 66 19.37 -11.60 -11.33
N GLN A 67 18.34 -12.14 -11.97
CA GLN A 67 17.15 -12.62 -11.28
C GLN A 67 17.52 -13.68 -10.23
N ALA A 68 18.31 -14.70 -10.61
CA ALA A 68 18.72 -15.76 -9.71
C ALA A 68 19.54 -15.23 -8.52
N ARG A 69 20.47 -14.30 -8.76
CA ARG A 69 21.29 -13.67 -7.72
C ARG A 69 20.44 -12.86 -6.74
N ILE A 70 19.60 -11.96 -7.25
CA ILE A 70 18.80 -11.05 -6.44
C ILE A 70 17.70 -11.81 -5.69
N LEU A 71 17.08 -12.82 -6.32
CA LEU A 71 16.04 -13.65 -5.69
C LEU A 71 16.53 -14.30 -4.39
N ARG A 72 17.72 -14.91 -4.40
CA ARG A 72 18.34 -15.55 -3.22
C ARG A 72 18.57 -14.58 -2.06
N ILE A 73 18.72 -13.29 -2.35
CA ILE A 73 18.89 -12.24 -1.35
C ILE A 73 17.52 -11.83 -0.82
N VAL A 74 16.58 -11.47 -1.70
CA VAL A 74 15.27 -10.93 -1.28
C VAL A 74 14.40 -11.97 -0.56
N GLU A 75 14.45 -13.25 -0.94
CA GLU A 75 13.67 -14.32 -0.29
C GLU A 75 14.05 -14.57 1.17
N LYS A 76 15.30 -14.25 1.55
CA LYS A 76 15.80 -14.43 2.92
C LYS A 76 15.47 -13.27 3.84
N GLU A 77 15.07 -12.13 3.30
CA GLU A 77 14.83 -10.92 4.08
C GLU A 77 13.41 -10.91 4.66
N PRO A 78 13.23 -10.95 6.00
CA PRO A 78 11.90 -11.07 6.61
C PRO A 78 10.94 -9.93 6.24
N LEU A 79 11.46 -8.71 6.05
CA LEU A 79 10.65 -7.56 5.64
C LEU A 79 10.06 -7.72 4.24
N PHE A 80 10.61 -8.59 3.41
CA PHE A 80 10.13 -8.86 2.06
C PHE A 80 9.14 -10.04 1.99
N ASP A 81 8.79 -10.67 3.12
CA ASP A 81 7.74 -11.72 3.13
C ASP A 81 6.36 -11.14 2.75
N LYS A 82 5.71 -11.76 1.75
CA LYS A 82 4.44 -11.31 1.17
C LYS A 82 3.22 -12.07 1.69
N LYS A 83 3.40 -13.13 2.50
CA LYS A 83 2.33 -14.06 2.91
C LYS A 83 1.11 -13.39 3.53
N ARG A 84 1.31 -12.43 4.43
CA ARG A 84 0.21 -11.74 5.14
C ARG A 84 -0.15 -10.39 4.53
N GLN A 85 0.50 -10.01 3.42
CA GLN A 85 0.43 -8.65 2.91
C GLN A 85 -0.98 -8.25 2.44
N ALA A 86 -1.75 -9.19 1.89
CA ALA A 86 -3.14 -8.94 1.47
C ALA A 86 -4.11 -8.63 2.63
N ASN A 87 -3.72 -8.91 3.87
CA ASN A 87 -4.55 -8.68 5.07
C ASN A 87 -4.27 -7.35 5.77
N LEU A 88 -3.32 -6.57 5.26
CA LEU A 88 -2.93 -5.32 5.88
C LEU A 88 -3.84 -4.16 5.45
N SER A 89 -4.10 -3.24 6.38
CA SER A 89 -4.74 -1.96 6.07
C SER A 89 -3.88 -1.17 5.07
N ARG A 90 -4.48 -0.21 4.36
CA ARG A 90 -3.72 0.65 3.44
C ARG A 90 -2.58 1.40 4.14
N GLU A 91 -2.82 1.89 5.36
CA GLU A 91 -1.81 2.61 6.12
C GLU A 91 -0.61 1.72 6.47
N ASP A 92 -0.89 0.50 6.92
CA ASP A 92 0.16 -0.45 7.28
C ASP A 92 0.89 -0.98 6.05
N LEU A 93 0.19 -1.13 4.92
CA LEU A 93 0.80 -1.42 3.62
C LEU A 93 1.77 -0.31 3.19
N PHE A 94 1.40 0.96 3.35
CA PHE A 94 2.29 2.07 3.01
C PHE A 94 3.52 2.10 3.92
N LYS A 95 3.35 1.93 5.24
CA LYS A 95 4.46 1.84 6.20
C LYS A 95 5.41 0.69 5.85
N LEU A 96 4.85 -0.48 5.56
CA LEU A 96 5.62 -1.66 5.14
C LEU A 96 6.37 -1.37 3.84
N ALA A 97 5.72 -0.83 2.82
CA ALA A 97 6.34 -0.50 1.54
C ALA A 97 7.47 0.53 1.69
N LEU A 98 7.31 1.52 2.58
CA LEU A 98 8.38 2.49 2.88
C LEU A 98 9.56 1.82 3.59
N ALA A 99 9.30 0.92 4.55
CA ALA A 99 10.35 0.14 5.20
C ALA A 99 11.11 -0.73 4.19
N ARG A 100 10.39 -1.37 3.27
CA ARG A 100 10.96 -2.17 2.17
C ARG A 100 11.79 -1.33 1.22
N ALA A 101 11.30 -0.17 0.80
CA ALA A 101 12.03 0.73 -0.10
C ALA A 101 13.33 1.26 0.55
N LYS A 102 13.30 1.59 1.85
CA LYS A 102 14.49 1.95 2.64
C LYS A 102 15.47 0.79 2.80
N LEU A 103 14.97 -0.43 3.02
CA LEU A 103 15.83 -1.62 3.04
C LEU A 103 16.47 -1.83 1.66
N LEU A 104 15.70 -1.73 0.59
CA LEU A 104 16.19 -1.94 -0.77
C LEU A 104 17.33 -0.98 -1.11
N ARG A 105 17.23 0.31 -0.75
CA ARG A 105 18.34 1.27 -0.89
C ARG A 105 19.59 0.83 -0.12
N ARG A 106 19.43 0.41 1.14
CA ARG A 106 20.56 -0.10 1.95
C ARG A 106 21.18 -1.37 1.37
N LEU A 107 20.38 -2.23 0.71
CA LEU A 107 20.89 -3.40 0.00
C LEU A 107 21.68 -3.00 -1.24
N VAL A 108 21.28 -1.94 -1.94
CA VAL A 108 22.07 -1.39 -3.05
C VAL A 108 23.45 -0.96 -2.56
N ASP A 109 23.53 -0.23 -1.44
CA ASP A 109 24.81 0.15 -0.82
C ASP A 109 25.62 -1.08 -0.39
N LYS A 110 24.99 -2.03 0.30
CA LYS A 110 25.64 -3.22 0.86
C LYS A 110 26.25 -4.12 -0.20
N TYR A 111 25.56 -4.32 -1.32
CA TYR A 111 25.97 -5.27 -2.36
C TYR A 111 26.56 -4.59 -3.61
N GLY A 112 26.64 -3.26 -3.62
CA GLY A 112 27.13 -2.50 -4.77
C GLY A 112 26.26 -2.68 -6.03
N TRP A 113 24.94 -2.77 -5.85
CA TRP A 113 24.01 -3.00 -6.97
C TRP A 113 23.97 -1.83 -7.94
N ASP A 114 23.94 -2.14 -9.23
CA ASP A 114 23.63 -1.16 -10.26
C ASP A 114 22.11 -0.87 -10.33
N ILE A 115 21.73 0.01 -11.26
CA ILE A 115 20.32 0.39 -11.44
C ILE A 115 19.45 -0.78 -11.92
N ASP A 116 20.00 -1.73 -12.67
CA ASP A 116 19.25 -2.86 -13.22
C ASP A 116 19.08 -3.96 -12.18
N ASP A 117 20.05 -4.15 -11.28
CA ASP A 117 19.94 -4.92 -10.05
C ASP A 117 18.83 -4.36 -9.14
N TYR A 118 18.79 -3.04 -8.94
CA TYR A 118 17.70 -2.39 -8.20
C TYR A 118 16.34 -2.65 -8.86
N LYS A 119 16.22 -2.48 -10.19
CA LYS A 119 14.96 -2.73 -10.92
C LYS A 119 14.53 -4.20 -10.86
N MET A 120 15.47 -5.13 -10.89
CA MET A 120 15.17 -6.55 -10.71
C MET A 120 14.60 -6.81 -9.31
N ALA A 121 15.23 -6.28 -8.27
CA ALA A 121 14.75 -6.41 -6.91
C ALA A 121 13.36 -5.78 -6.72
N GLU A 122 13.13 -4.58 -7.27
CA GLU A 122 11.82 -3.92 -7.29
C GLU A 122 10.77 -4.80 -8.00
N THR A 123 11.13 -5.38 -9.15
CA THR A 123 10.25 -6.30 -9.89
C THR A 123 9.89 -7.53 -9.08
N LEU A 124 10.85 -8.15 -8.38
CA LEU A 124 10.62 -9.35 -7.56
C LEU A 124 9.76 -9.06 -6.32
N LEU A 125 9.95 -7.90 -5.70
CA LEU A 125 9.13 -7.45 -4.58
C LEU A 125 7.68 -7.24 -4.97
N ASP A 126 7.44 -6.78 -6.21
CA ASP A 126 6.08 -6.56 -6.75
C ASP A 126 5.24 -5.61 -5.89
N ASP A 127 5.92 -4.67 -5.23
CA ASP A 127 5.33 -3.50 -4.61
C ASP A 127 5.60 -2.29 -5.50
N VAL A 128 4.63 -1.39 -5.57
CA VAL A 128 4.90 -0.08 -6.16
C VAL A 128 5.53 0.77 -5.08
N SER A 129 6.86 0.91 -5.17
CA SER A 129 7.69 1.57 -4.18
C SER A 129 7.26 3.02 -3.91
N PRO A 130 7.25 3.49 -2.65
CA PRO A 130 7.15 4.91 -2.33
C PRO A 130 8.25 5.77 -2.97
N TYR A 131 9.38 5.18 -3.40
CA TYR A 131 10.44 5.86 -4.16
C TYR A 131 10.34 5.66 -5.69
N TYR A 132 9.25 5.07 -6.20
CA TYR A 132 9.14 4.70 -7.61
C TYR A 132 9.35 5.90 -8.55
N LEU A 133 8.71 7.04 -8.28
CA LEU A 133 8.82 8.24 -9.14
C LEU A 133 10.17 8.94 -8.98
N HIS A 134 10.82 8.82 -7.81
CA HIS A 134 12.19 9.31 -7.63
C HIS A 134 13.14 8.59 -8.58
N MET A 135 13.09 7.25 -8.58
CA MET A 135 13.99 6.41 -9.37
C MET A 135 13.74 6.47 -10.88
N HIS A 136 12.48 6.67 -11.29
CA HIS A 136 12.11 6.55 -12.71
C HIS A 136 11.90 7.88 -13.42
N MET A 137 11.22 8.84 -12.80
CA MET A 137 10.85 10.09 -13.47
C MET A 137 11.73 11.25 -13.02
N PHE A 138 11.90 11.45 -11.71
CA PHE A 138 12.63 12.59 -11.18
C PHE A 138 14.09 12.60 -11.64
N ILE A 139 14.84 11.51 -11.44
CA ILE A 139 16.23 11.38 -11.90
C ILE A 139 16.31 11.54 -13.43
N THR A 140 15.45 10.85 -14.18
CA THR A 140 15.45 10.88 -15.65
C THR A 140 15.21 12.28 -16.18
N THR A 141 14.24 13.02 -15.63
CA THR A 141 13.97 14.39 -16.07
C THR A 141 15.13 15.33 -15.78
N ILE A 142 15.85 15.16 -14.66
CA ILE A 142 17.08 15.94 -14.43
C ILE A 142 18.15 15.61 -15.47
N ARG A 143 18.42 14.32 -15.74
CA ARG A 143 19.41 13.90 -16.74
C ARG A 143 19.08 14.39 -18.16
N GLU A 144 17.80 14.41 -18.51
CA GLU A 144 17.34 14.74 -19.85
C GLU A 144 17.10 16.24 -20.08
N GLN A 145 16.65 16.98 -19.05
CA GLN A 145 16.14 18.35 -19.23
C GLN A 145 16.88 19.41 -18.43
N ALA A 146 17.69 19.02 -17.43
CA ALA A 146 18.54 19.98 -16.73
C ALA A 146 19.79 20.30 -17.56
N SER A 147 20.25 21.54 -17.50
CA SER A 147 21.55 21.94 -18.07
C SER A 147 22.71 21.23 -17.37
N ASP A 148 23.88 21.19 -17.99
CA ASP A 148 25.03 20.45 -17.43
C ASP A 148 25.44 20.98 -16.03
N ALA A 149 25.34 22.30 -15.82
CA ALA A 149 25.56 22.90 -14.50
C ALA A 149 24.51 22.47 -13.46
N GLN A 150 23.23 22.37 -13.86
CA GLN A 150 22.17 21.87 -12.98
C GLN A 150 22.37 20.38 -12.68
N GLN A 151 22.80 19.58 -13.66
CA GLN A 151 23.10 18.16 -13.44
C GLN A 151 24.24 17.97 -12.45
N ALA A 152 25.33 18.72 -12.60
CA ALA A 152 26.49 18.66 -11.70
C ALA A 152 26.11 18.99 -10.24
N TYR A 153 25.12 19.86 -10.03
CA TYR A 153 24.62 20.19 -8.69
C TYR A 153 23.60 19.17 -8.16
N TRP A 154 22.57 18.86 -8.93
CA TRP A 154 21.44 18.07 -8.45
C TRP A 154 21.71 16.57 -8.43
N LEU A 155 22.36 16.00 -9.46
CA LEU A 155 22.52 14.54 -9.56
C LEU A 155 23.24 13.93 -8.34
N PRO A 156 24.36 14.50 -7.82
CA PRO A 156 25.01 13.94 -6.63
C PRO A 156 24.10 13.89 -5.40
N LEU A 157 23.24 14.90 -5.21
CA LEU A 157 22.29 14.95 -4.09
C LEU A 157 21.14 13.96 -4.24
N ILE A 158 20.71 13.74 -5.48
CA ILE A 158 19.61 12.85 -5.83
C ILE A 158 20.07 11.39 -5.74
N GLU A 159 21.22 11.06 -6.33
CA GLU A 159 21.77 9.70 -6.36
C GLU A 159 22.21 9.22 -4.97
N SER A 160 22.63 10.14 -4.09
CA SER A 160 22.90 9.86 -2.67
C SER A 160 21.66 9.87 -1.77
N PHE A 161 20.45 10.04 -2.34
CA PHE A 161 19.18 10.12 -1.62
C PHE A 161 19.11 11.23 -0.54
N LYS A 162 20.02 12.22 -0.59
CA LYS A 162 19.88 13.45 0.21
C LYS A 162 18.64 14.23 -0.21
N ILE A 163 18.24 14.08 -1.47
CA ILE A 163 16.98 14.58 -2.01
C ILE A 163 16.14 13.41 -2.48
N ILE A 164 14.86 13.39 -2.08
CA ILE A 164 13.89 12.43 -2.58
C ILE A 164 12.85 13.22 -3.36
N GLY A 165 12.66 12.83 -4.61
CA GLY A 165 11.95 13.62 -5.60
C GLY A 165 10.72 12.93 -6.19
N ALA A 166 9.79 13.71 -6.68
CA ALA A 166 8.65 13.25 -7.47
C ALA A 166 8.49 14.06 -8.76
N TYR A 167 7.65 13.58 -9.68
CA TYR A 167 7.29 14.29 -10.91
C TYR A 167 5.85 14.78 -10.83
N ALA A 168 5.66 16.09 -10.78
CA ALA A 168 4.41 16.79 -10.52
C ALA A 168 3.91 17.54 -11.76
N GLN A 169 3.25 16.82 -12.68
CA GLN A 169 2.73 17.40 -13.93
C GLN A 169 1.21 17.50 -13.90
N THR A 170 0.53 16.37 -13.72
CA THR A 170 -0.92 16.27 -13.78
C THR A 170 -1.58 17.12 -12.70
N GLU A 171 -2.66 17.78 -13.09
CA GLU A 171 -3.53 18.58 -12.25
C GLU A 171 -4.92 17.94 -12.15
N LEU A 172 -5.71 18.41 -11.18
CA LEU A 172 -7.08 17.97 -10.95
C LEU A 172 -7.96 18.22 -12.20
N GLY A 173 -7.78 19.36 -12.87
CA GLY A 173 -8.48 19.67 -14.12
C GLY A 173 -7.81 19.13 -15.39
N HIS A 174 -6.51 18.81 -15.34
CA HIS A 174 -5.69 18.60 -16.54
C HIS A 174 -4.69 17.44 -16.39
N GLY A 175 -4.98 16.32 -17.08
CA GLY A 175 -4.04 15.20 -17.24
C GLY A 175 -3.53 15.07 -18.68
N SER A 176 -4.40 14.58 -19.56
CA SER A 176 -4.09 14.37 -20.97
C SER A 176 -3.76 15.66 -21.74
N ASN A 177 -4.47 16.76 -21.45
CA ASN A 177 -4.21 18.07 -22.05
C ASN A 177 -3.19 18.87 -21.23
N VAL A 178 -1.92 18.50 -21.33
CA VAL A 178 -0.80 19.17 -20.61
C VAL A 178 -0.67 20.65 -20.99
N GLN A 179 -1.04 21.03 -22.21
CA GLN A 179 -1.01 22.44 -22.64
C GLN A 179 -2.00 23.31 -21.85
N GLY A 180 -3.05 22.70 -21.29
CA GLY A 180 -4.07 23.40 -20.52
C GLY A 180 -3.79 23.52 -19.03
N LEU A 181 -2.62 23.09 -18.53
CA LEU A 181 -2.28 23.23 -17.11
C LEU A 181 -2.50 24.67 -16.62
N GLU A 182 -3.02 24.81 -15.41
CA GLU A 182 -3.45 26.08 -14.82
C GLU A 182 -2.42 26.62 -13.82
N LEU A 183 -1.57 25.77 -13.23
CA LEU A 183 -0.52 26.22 -12.31
C LEU A 183 0.40 27.22 -13.02
N GLN A 184 0.62 28.38 -12.39
CA GLN A 184 1.44 29.45 -12.96
C GLN A 184 2.81 29.50 -12.30
N ALA A 185 3.85 29.78 -13.10
CA ALA A 185 5.19 30.13 -12.66
C ALA A 185 5.55 31.51 -13.23
N ARG A 186 5.35 32.56 -12.43
CA ARG A 186 5.58 33.96 -12.84
C ARG A 186 7.02 34.37 -12.57
N TRP A 187 7.71 34.90 -13.57
CA TRP A 187 9.02 35.52 -13.39
C TRP A 187 8.88 36.90 -12.76
N ASP A 188 9.59 37.14 -11.66
CA ASP A 188 9.72 38.44 -11.00
C ASP A 188 11.09 39.05 -11.32
N PRO A 189 11.20 40.04 -12.23
CA PRO A 189 12.48 40.64 -12.61
C PRO A 189 13.21 41.34 -11.45
N GLY A 190 12.48 41.84 -10.45
CA GLY A 190 13.05 42.59 -9.34
C GLY A 190 13.81 41.69 -8.37
N SER A 191 13.19 40.57 -7.96
CA SER A 191 13.82 39.58 -7.09
C SER A 191 14.62 38.52 -7.84
N LYS A 192 14.44 38.43 -9.17
CA LYS A 192 14.98 37.37 -10.02
C LYS A 192 14.52 35.98 -9.58
N GLU A 193 13.27 35.85 -9.15
CA GLU A 193 12.67 34.61 -8.67
C GLU A 193 11.47 34.18 -9.53
N PHE A 194 11.11 32.89 -9.44
CA PHE A 194 9.82 32.42 -9.93
C PHE A 194 8.80 32.34 -8.78
N ILE A 195 7.57 32.79 -9.05
CA ILE A 195 6.45 32.71 -8.11
C ILE A 195 5.47 31.66 -8.62
N LEU A 196 5.38 30.54 -7.90
CA LEU A 196 4.38 29.50 -8.16
C LEU A 196 3.05 29.84 -7.50
N HIS A 197 1.97 29.77 -8.28
CA HIS A 197 0.63 29.98 -7.75
C HIS A 197 -0.42 29.15 -8.49
N SER A 198 -1.20 28.40 -7.72
CA SER A 198 -2.40 27.72 -8.17
C SER A 198 -3.58 28.70 -8.11
N PRO A 199 -4.06 29.24 -9.26
CA PRO A 199 -5.12 30.24 -9.28
C PRO A 199 -6.50 29.68 -8.91
N THR A 200 -6.68 28.37 -9.08
CA THR A 200 -7.94 27.65 -8.91
C THR A 200 -7.69 26.34 -8.16
N LEU A 201 -8.76 25.72 -7.67
CA LEU A 201 -8.68 24.36 -7.11
C LEU A 201 -8.30 23.33 -8.19
N THR A 202 -8.77 23.51 -9.43
CA THR A 202 -8.47 22.62 -10.57
C THR A 202 -7.00 22.66 -10.97
N ALA A 203 -6.28 23.73 -10.65
CA ALA A 203 -4.82 23.85 -10.75
C ALA A 203 -4.03 23.04 -9.70
N SER A 204 -4.71 22.37 -8.75
CA SER A 204 -4.04 21.46 -7.83
C SER A 204 -3.35 20.38 -8.63
N LYS A 205 -2.05 20.19 -8.42
CA LYS A 205 -1.37 18.95 -8.84
C LYS A 205 -2.13 17.77 -8.24
N TRP A 206 -2.29 16.69 -9.01
CA TRP A 206 -3.06 15.52 -8.63
C TRP A 206 -2.46 14.25 -9.27
N TRP A 207 -2.58 13.08 -8.61
CA TRP A 207 -2.01 11.77 -9.02
C TRP A 207 -0.49 11.58 -8.88
N ASN A 208 0.27 12.59 -8.50
CA ASN A 208 1.73 12.53 -8.56
C ASN A 208 2.28 11.57 -7.49
N GLY A 209 2.78 10.41 -7.93
CA GLY A 209 3.30 9.36 -7.04
C GLY A 209 4.55 9.79 -6.28
N SER A 210 4.81 9.16 -5.13
CA SER A 210 5.92 9.50 -4.23
C SER A 210 5.83 10.88 -3.56
N LEU A 211 4.80 11.69 -3.82
CA LEU A 211 4.76 13.08 -3.39
C LEU A 211 3.93 13.28 -2.11
N GLY A 212 2.93 12.44 -1.87
CA GLY A 212 1.87 12.71 -0.88
C GLY A 212 2.42 12.79 0.54
N ARG A 213 3.42 11.95 0.84
CA ARG A 213 4.09 11.81 2.13
C ARG A 213 5.61 11.63 2.00
N THR A 214 6.13 11.19 0.86
CA THR A 214 7.50 10.68 0.75
C THR A 214 8.52 11.73 0.27
N ALA A 215 8.29 12.38 -0.86
CA ALA A 215 9.25 13.28 -1.49
C ALA A 215 9.34 14.63 -0.77
N ASN A 216 10.56 15.16 -0.69
CA ASN A 216 10.86 16.50 -0.18
C ASN A 216 11.08 17.52 -1.30
N HIS A 217 11.37 17.04 -2.52
CA HIS A 217 11.43 17.85 -3.73
C HIS A 217 10.47 17.31 -4.81
N ALA A 218 10.13 18.16 -5.78
CA ALA A 218 9.36 17.76 -6.95
C ALA A 218 9.86 18.51 -8.18
N ILE A 219 9.79 17.85 -9.34
CA ILE A 219 9.77 18.56 -10.63
C ILE A 219 8.33 18.95 -10.89
N VAL A 220 8.03 20.22 -10.79
CA VAL A 220 6.69 20.80 -10.97
C VAL A 220 6.60 21.37 -12.38
N VAL A 221 5.62 20.92 -13.16
CA VAL A 221 5.35 21.48 -14.48
C VAL A 221 4.32 22.59 -14.36
N ALA A 222 4.62 23.81 -14.80
CA ALA A 222 3.74 24.99 -14.66
C ALA A 222 3.80 25.87 -15.91
N GLN A 223 2.75 26.66 -16.16
CA GLN A 223 2.73 27.70 -17.19
C GLN A 223 3.79 28.76 -16.87
N LEU A 224 4.83 28.83 -17.69
CA LEU A 224 5.87 29.86 -17.55
C LEU A 224 5.30 31.20 -18.03
N LEU A 225 5.23 32.17 -17.12
CA LEU A 225 4.73 33.52 -17.39
C LEU A 225 5.89 34.52 -17.24
N VAL A 226 6.22 35.24 -18.30
CA VAL A 226 7.30 36.25 -18.32
C VAL A 226 6.71 37.61 -18.64
N PRO A 227 7.02 38.68 -17.89
CA PRO A 227 6.52 40.01 -18.18
C PRO A 227 7.12 40.55 -19.48
N ASN A 228 6.28 41.10 -20.35
CA ASN A 228 6.70 41.85 -21.52
C ASN A 228 7.16 43.27 -21.12
N SER A 229 7.63 44.06 -22.09
CA SER A 229 8.06 45.44 -21.86
C SER A 229 6.97 46.38 -21.34
N GLY A 230 5.69 46.00 -21.49
CA GLY A 230 4.54 46.73 -20.95
C GLY A 230 4.13 46.29 -19.53
N GLY A 231 4.82 45.33 -18.92
CA GLY A 231 4.52 44.80 -17.60
C GLY A 231 3.42 43.73 -17.55
N GLU A 232 2.85 43.35 -18.71
CA GLU A 232 1.87 42.26 -18.81
C GLU A 232 2.57 40.91 -18.95
N TYR A 233 2.01 39.86 -18.34
CA TYR A 233 2.60 38.51 -18.41
C TYR A 233 2.23 37.79 -19.72
N GLU A 234 3.24 37.39 -20.49
CA GLU A 234 3.11 36.50 -21.64
C GLU A 234 3.32 35.04 -21.20
N SER A 235 2.45 34.13 -21.66
CA SER A 235 2.62 32.69 -21.42
C SER A 235 3.49 32.04 -22.48
N HIS A 236 4.51 31.31 -22.02
CA HIS A 236 5.36 30.48 -22.87
C HIS A 236 5.02 28.99 -22.79
N GLY A 237 3.91 28.64 -22.13
CA GLY A 237 3.45 27.25 -22.01
C GLY A 237 4.07 26.49 -20.82
N PRO A 238 3.72 25.21 -20.67
CA PRO A 238 4.16 24.38 -19.55
C PRO A 238 5.67 24.10 -19.56
N HIS A 239 6.34 24.38 -18.45
CA HIS A 239 7.78 24.15 -18.25
C HIS A 239 8.07 23.48 -16.89
N PRO A 240 9.13 22.66 -16.80
CA PRO A 240 9.50 21.96 -15.56
C PRO A 240 10.39 22.83 -14.65
N PHE A 241 10.04 22.84 -13.36
CA PHE A 241 10.77 23.52 -12.30
C PHE A 241 11.13 22.54 -11.20
N ILE A 242 12.37 22.51 -10.71
CA ILE A 242 12.71 21.80 -9.48
C ILE A 242 12.33 22.64 -8.27
N VAL A 243 11.57 22.05 -7.35
CA VAL A 243 10.96 22.75 -6.22
C VAL A 243 11.16 21.94 -4.95
N GLN A 244 11.67 22.57 -3.89
CA GLN A 244 11.64 22.01 -2.54
C GLN A 244 10.25 22.24 -1.93
N VAL A 245 9.50 21.17 -1.71
CA VAL A 245 8.10 21.22 -1.25
C VAL A 245 7.95 20.94 0.25
N ARG A 246 8.95 20.29 0.87
CA ARG A 246 9.01 20.04 2.31
C ARG A 246 10.30 20.55 2.91
N ASP A 247 10.22 20.92 4.17
CA ASP A 247 11.42 21.22 4.97
C ASP A 247 12.30 19.96 5.12
N MET A 248 13.62 20.12 5.01
CA MET A 248 14.54 18.97 4.98
C MET A 248 14.75 18.31 6.35
N GLN A 249 14.39 18.98 7.45
CA GLN A 249 14.58 18.46 8.80
C GLN A 249 13.27 17.91 9.36
N THR A 250 12.21 18.71 9.30
CA THR A 250 10.90 18.39 9.89
C THR A 250 9.99 17.61 8.94
N HIS A 251 10.31 17.60 7.63
CA HIS A 251 9.50 17.03 6.56
C HIS A 251 8.08 17.63 6.43
N GLN A 252 7.83 18.74 7.13
CA GLN A 252 6.57 19.47 7.04
C GLN A 252 6.50 20.23 5.70
N PRO A 253 5.30 20.42 5.12
CA PRO A 253 5.12 21.27 3.94
C PRO A 253 5.70 22.66 4.16
N ARG A 254 6.37 23.21 3.14
CA ARG A 254 6.88 24.59 3.18
C ARG A 254 5.71 25.58 3.24
N LYS A 255 5.91 26.74 3.87
CA LYS A 255 4.91 27.82 3.90
C LYS A 255 4.45 28.17 2.48
N GLY A 256 3.14 28.24 2.26
CA GLY A 256 2.55 28.48 0.93
C GLY A 256 2.39 27.21 0.07
N VAL A 257 2.72 26.02 0.60
CA VAL A 257 2.48 24.73 -0.06
C VAL A 257 1.47 23.94 0.77
N VAL A 258 0.41 23.48 0.10
CA VAL A 258 -0.53 22.48 0.65
C VAL A 258 -0.30 21.19 -0.11
N ILE A 259 -0.09 20.08 0.58
CA ILE A 259 0.30 18.80 -0.02
C ILE A 259 -0.16 17.62 0.85
N GLY A 260 -0.68 16.58 0.23
CA GLY A 260 -1.16 15.37 0.92
C GLY A 260 -1.45 14.22 -0.04
N ASP A 261 -1.79 13.05 0.51
CA ASP A 261 -2.19 11.86 -0.26
C ASP A 261 -3.65 11.95 -0.72
N ILE A 262 -3.95 11.47 -1.93
CA ILE A 262 -5.31 11.53 -2.52
C ILE A 262 -6.25 10.41 -2.06
N GLY A 263 -5.76 9.47 -1.23
CA GLY A 263 -6.56 8.40 -0.66
C GLY A 263 -6.45 7.03 -1.35
N PRO A 264 -7.38 6.12 -1.02
CA PRO A 264 -7.49 4.79 -1.61
C PRO A 264 -7.71 4.85 -3.14
N LYS A 265 -7.23 3.82 -3.82
CA LYS A 265 -7.22 3.70 -5.28
C LYS A 265 -7.57 2.26 -5.65
N PHE A 266 -7.92 2.03 -6.92
CA PHE A 266 -8.21 0.68 -7.41
C PHE A 266 -7.01 -0.28 -7.26
N GLY A 267 -5.80 0.20 -7.59
CA GLY A 267 -4.52 -0.43 -7.29
C GLY A 267 -3.60 0.55 -6.55
N TYR A 268 -2.29 0.33 -6.55
CA TYR A 268 -1.31 1.27 -6.00
C TYR A 268 -1.51 1.57 -4.50
N ALA A 269 -1.91 0.57 -3.72
CA ALA A 269 -2.13 0.74 -2.28
C ALA A 269 -0.86 1.18 -1.53
N THR A 270 0.32 0.82 -2.03
CA THR A 270 1.63 1.05 -1.42
C THR A 270 2.28 2.40 -1.75
N ILE A 271 1.70 3.20 -2.64
CA ILE A 271 2.25 4.49 -3.07
C ILE A 271 1.33 5.66 -2.68
N ASP A 272 1.97 6.77 -2.34
CA ASP A 272 1.39 8.03 -1.89
C ASP A 272 1.21 9.02 -3.04
N ASN A 273 0.24 8.75 -3.92
CA ASN A 273 -0.14 9.70 -4.97
C ASN A 273 -0.71 10.98 -4.34
N ALA A 274 -0.23 12.14 -4.78
CA ALA A 274 -0.47 13.39 -4.08
C ALA A 274 -1.44 14.34 -4.76
N TYR A 275 -2.11 15.15 -3.93
CA TYR A 275 -2.54 16.48 -4.32
C TYR A 275 -1.49 17.52 -3.86
N MET A 276 -1.34 18.64 -4.58
CA MET A 276 -0.48 19.76 -4.17
C MET A 276 -0.90 21.10 -4.79
N LEU A 277 -0.96 22.15 -3.97
CA LEU A 277 -1.30 23.52 -4.34
C LEU A 277 -0.22 24.51 -3.86
N PHE A 278 -0.04 25.59 -4.62
CA PHE A 278 0.89 26.67 -4.28
C PHE A 278 0.16 28.00 -4.09
N HIS A 279 0.49 28.71 -3.02
CA HIS A 279 0.01 30.06 -2.76
C HIS A 279 1.19 31.04 -2.72
N GLN A 280 1.40 31.76 -3.82
CA GLN A 280 2.46 32.78 -3.96
C GLN A 280 3.84 32.26 -3.50
N PHE A 281 4.17 31.03 -3.89
CA PHE A 281 5.35 30.32 -3.42
C PHE A 281 6.59 30.72 -4.22
N ARG A 282 7.54 31.40 -3.57
CA ARG A 282 8.77 31.91 -4.19
C ARG A 282 9.83 30.82 -4.31
N LEU A 283 10.38 30.68 -5.51
CA LEU A 283 11.53 29.83 -5.82
C LEU A 283 12.78 30.71 -5.85
N ALA A 284 13.53 30.72 -4.74
CA ALA A 284 14.79 31.45 -4.66
C ALA A 284 15.83 30.83 -5.61
N LEU A 285 16.64 31.68 -6.23
CA LEU A 285 17.83 31.26 -6.97
C LEU A 285 18.85 30.65 -5.99
N LEU A 286 19.37 29.46 -6.29
CA LEU A 286 20.53 28.90 -5.61
C LEU A 286 21.77 29.67 -6.05
N THR A 287 22.13 30.71 -5.31
CA THR A 287 23.42 31.36 -5.40
C THR A 287 24.36 30.71 -4.38
N THR A 288 25.23 29.81 -4.85
CA THR A 288 26.38 29.39 -4.02
C THR A 288 27.54 30.34 -4.29
N SER A 289 28.37 30.59 -3.28
CA SER A 289 29.54 31.50 -3.35
C SER A 289 30.58 31.10 -4.40
N THR A 290 30.47 29.91 -4.99
CA THR A 290 31.45 29.34 -5.93
C THR A 290 30.91 29.11 -7.34
N ALA A 291 29.61 29.29 -7.60
CA ALA A 291 29.06 29.22 -8.95
C ALA A 291 27.73 29.99 -9.06
N ARG A 292 27.67 31.01 -9.92
CA ARG A 292 26.41 31.57 -10.43
C ARG A 292 25.76 30.52 -11.33
N ILE A 293 24.91 29.64 -10.80
CA ILE A 293 24.07 28.77 -11.61
C ILE A 293 22.93 29.65 -12.15
N PRO A 294 22.87 29.95 -13.46
CA PRO A 294 21.80 30.79 -14.00
C PRO A 294 20.48 30.00 -13.86
N HIS A 295 19.53 30.51 -13.08
CA HIS A 295 18.18 29.97 -12.87
C HIS A 295 18.10 28.51 -12.41
N SER A 296 18.49 28.27 -11.16
CA SER A 296 18.56 26.93 -10.57
C SER A 296 17.24 26.14 -10.52
N ALA A 297 16.08 26.81 -10.64
CA ALA A 297 14.77 26.17 -10.56
C ALA A 297 14.22 25.70 -11.93
N LEU A 298 14.25 26.52 -12.98
CA LEU A 298 13.77 26.15 -14.33
C LEU A 298 14.78 25.20 -15.01
N LEU A 299 14.37 23.99 -15.41
CA LEU A 299 15.29 23.06 -16.08
C LEU A 299 15.64 23.57 -17.49
N SER A 300 16.91 23.93 -17.69
CA SER A 300 17.29 24.90 -18.72
C SER A 300 18.04 24.34 -19.94
N ARG A 301 17.95 23.03 -20.19
CA ARG A 301 18.60 22.41 -21.37
C ARG A 301 17.97 22.85 -22.68
N TYR A 302 16.63 22.91 -22.73
CA TYR A 302 15.89 23.22 -23.96
C TYR A 302 15.30 24.63 -23.96
N ALA A 303 14.81 25.10 -22.82
CA ALA A 303 14.24 26.44 -22.66
C ALA A 303 15.08 27.24 -21.66
N LYS A 304 15.42 28.49 -21.98
CA LYS A 304 16.24 29.34 -21.10
C LYS A 304 15.54 30.68 -20.91
N LEU A 305 15.63 31.20 -19.69
CA LEU A 305 15.28 32.57 -19.36
C LEU A 305 16.56 33.25 -18.91
N ASP A 306 16.90 34.39 -19.50
CA ASP A 306 18.05 35.19 -19.06
C ASP A 306 17.67 36.03 -17.83
N PRO A 307 18.42 35.98 -16.71
CA PRO A 307 18.03 36.62 -15.45
C PRO A 307 18.15 38.15 -15.47
N ASP A 308 18.96 38.69 -16.37
CA ASP A 308 19.29 40.11 -16.40
C ASP A 308 18.44 40.85 -17.43
N SER A 309 18.29 40.27 -18.62
CA SER A 309 17.47 40.80 -19.71
C SER A 309 16.01 40.34 -19.66
N GLY A 310 15.69 39.24 -18.95
CA GLY A 310 14.36 38.62 -18.97
C GLY A 310 14.03 37.92 -20.28
N GLN A 311 15.00 37.75 -21.20
CA GLN A 311 14.75 37.17 -22.51
C GLN A 311 14.53 35.65 -22.43
N PHE A 312 13.42 35.17 -22.98
CA PHE A 312 13.12 33.75 -23.12
C PHE A 312 13.62 33.19 -24.47
N SER A 313 14.22 31.99 -24.46
CA SER A 313 14.66 31.26 -25.66
C SER A 313 14.31 29.77 -25.60
N LYS A 314 14.08 29.16 -26.77
CA LYS A 314 13.65 27.76 -26.93
C LYS A 314 14.41 27.09 -28.09
N PRO A 315 14.42 25.74 -28.21
CA PRO A 315 15.18 25.09 -29.26
C PRO A 315 14.48 25.25 -30.61
N ALA A 316 15.25 25.25 -31.70
CA ALA A 316 14.72 25.38 -33.06
C ALA A 316 13.75 24.25 -33.44
N VAL A 317 13.93 23.05 -32.87
CA VAL A 317 13.03 21.90 -33.03
C VAL A 317 12.41 21.53 -31.67
N PRO A 318 11.19 22.00 -31.36
CA PRO A 318 10.53 21.75 -30.07
C PRO A 318 10.31 20.27 -29.75
N ALA A 319 10.20 19.43 -30.77
CA ALA A 319 9.85 18.02 -30.63
C ALA A 319 10.96 17.16 -29.99
N VAL A 320 12.20 17.68 -29.88
CA VAL A 320 13.31 17.00 -29.18
C VAL A 320 12.99 16.73 -27.71
N VAL A 321 12.14 17.56 -27.11
CA VAL A 321 11.67 17.44 -25.71
C VAL A 321 10.85 16.15 -25.49
N TYR A 322 10.30 15.53 -26.54
CA TYR A 322 9.53 14.28 -26.43
C TYR A 322 10.37 13.03 -26.11
N GLY A 323 11.71 13.14 -26.11
CA GLY A 323 12.61 12.01 -25.89
C GLY A 323 12.37 11.24 -24.58
N THR A 324 11.98 11.94 -23.50
CA THR A 324 11.64 11.29 -22.22
C THR A 324 10.35 10.48 -22.32
N MET A 325 9.31 11.01 -22.96
CA MET A 325 8.01 10.34 -23.10
C MET A 325 8.10 9.09 -23.97
N THR A 326 8.80 9.16 -25.11
CA THR A 326 8.95 8.00 -26.01
C THR A 326 9.81 6.90 -25.39
N TYR A 327 10.78 7.25 -24.53
CA TYR A 327 11.54 6.30 -23.73
C TYR A 327 10.64 5.50 -22.79
N VAL A 328 9.86 6.18 -21.95
CA VAL A 328 8.99 5.54 -20.95
C VAL A 328 7.96 4.64 -21.65
N ARG A 329 7.39 5.07 -22.78
CA ARG A 329 6.48 4.23 -23.59
C ARG A 329 7.15 2.97 -24.11
N SER A 330 8.40 3.05 -24.55
CA SER A 330 9.15 1.87 -25.01
C SER A 330 9.32 0.84 -23.88
N LEU A 331 9.52 1.29 -22.64
CA LEU A 331 9.60 0.43 -21.47
C LEU A 331 8.25 -0.21 -21.14
N ILE A 332 7.15 0.55 -21.19
CA ILE A 332 5.80 0.02 -20.95
C ILE A 332 5.48 -1.11 -21.93
N VAL A 333 5.78 -0.92 -23.22
CA VAL A 333 5.56 -1.94 -24.25
C VAL A 333 6.38 -3.20 -23.95
N LEU A 334 7.66 -3.06 -23.58
CA LEU A 334 8.48 -4.21 -23.21
C LEU A 334 8.00 -4.88 -21.91
N GLN A 335 7.47 -4.15 -20.94
CA GLN A 335 6.98 -4.73 -19.69
C GLN A 335 5.66 -5.49 -19.87
N SER A 336 4.84 -5.14 -20.86
CA SER A 336 3.57 -5.84 -21.17
C SER A 336 3.74 -7.34 -21.34
N ARG A 337 4.84 -7.82 -21.94
CA ARG A 337 5.10 -9.27 -22.07
C ARG A 337 5.20 -9.97 -20.72
N MET A 338 5.89 -9.38 -19.74
CA MET A 338 6.08 -10.01 -18.42
C MET A 338 4.80 -10.01 -17.61
N ALA A 339 4.01 -8.93 -17.68
CA ALA A 339 2.71 -8.87 -17.01
C ALA A 339 1.75 -9.94 -17.53
N LEU A 340 1.63 -10.10 -18.85
CA LEU A 340 0.80 -11.15 -19.42
C LEU A 340 1.39 -12.55 -19.17
N ALA A 341 2.71 -12.72 -19.26
CA ALA A 341 3.36 -14.00 -18.97
C ALA A 341 3.07 -14.48 -17.55
N ARG A 342 3.05 -13.59 -16.55
CA ARG A 342 2.63 -13.91 -15.17
C ARG A 342 1.21 -14.46 -15.13
N ALA A 343 0.24 -13.72 -15.68
CA ALA A 343 -1.16 -14.12 -15.69
C ALA A 343 -1.40 -15.45 -16.43
N VAL A 344 -0.80 -15.60 -17.62
CA VAL A 344 -0.92 -16.81 -18.43
C VAL A 344 -0.22 -18.00 -17.76
N THR A 345 0.91 -17.81 -17.08
CA THR A 345 1.59 -18.87 -16.33
C THR A 345 0.67 -19.44 -15.25
N ILE A 346 0.04 -18.57 -14.47
CA ILE A 346 -0.92 -18.99 -13.45
C ILE A 346 -2.09 -19.74 -14.10
N ALA A 347 -2.65 -19.19 -15.18
CA ALA A 347 -3.79 -19.79 -15.86
C ALA A 347 -3.47 -21.16 -16.46
N VAL A 348 -2.37 -21.30 -17.20
CA VAL A 348 -1.96 -22.55 -17.83
C VAL A 348 -1.70 -23.62 -16.77
N ARG A 349 -0.88 -23.32 -15.74
CA ARG A 349 -0.59 -24.30 -14.67
C ARG A 349 -1.87 -24.73 -13.96
N TYR A 350 -2.71 -23.78 -13.54
CA TYR A 350 -3.94 -24.09 -12.82
C TYR A 350 -4.95 -24.86 -13.66
N THR A 351 -5.22 -24.44 -14.90
CA THR A 351 -6.18 -25.13 -15.78
C THR A 351 -5.71 -26.51 -16.23
N THR A 352 -4.41 -26.79 -16.15
CA THR A 352 -3.85 -28.13 -16.37
C THR A 352 -4.13 -29.04 -15.17
N VAL A 353 -4.02 -28.52 -13.94
CA VAL A 353 -4.29 -29.25 -12.69
C VAL A 353 -5.78 -29.40 -12.43
N ARG A 354 -6.57 -28.35 -12.70
CA ARG A 354 -7.99 -28.28 -12.36
C ARG A 354 -8.81 -29.20 -13.24
N ARG A 355 -9.49 -30.16 -12.61
CA ARG A 355 -10.50 -31.01 -13.23
C ARG A 355 -11.88 -30.58 -12.77
N GLN A 356 -12.78 -30.41 -13.71
CA GLN A 356 -14.19 -30.15 -13.45
C GLN A 356 -14.96 -30.86 -14.56
N PHE A 357 -16.02 -31.60 -14.22
CA PHE A 357 -16.75 -32.47 -15.16
C PHE A 357 -15.86 -33.55 -15.84
N ARG A 358 -16.34 -34.17 -16.94
CA ARG A 358 -15.75 -35.39 -17.54
C ARG A 358 -14.56 -35.15 -18.48
N ASP A 359 -14.42 -33.99 -19.14
CA ASP A 359 -13.41 -33.76 -20.19
C ASP A 359 -12.67 -32.42 -20.10
N GLN A 360 -11.52 -32.30 -20.79
CA GLN A 360 -10.82 -31.04 -21.02
C GLN A 360 -11.67 -30.10 -21.89
N TYR A 361 -11.90 -28.88 -21.43
CA TYR A 361 -12.81 -27.93 -22.09
C TYR A 361 -12.15 -27.14 -23.23
N PRO A 362 -12.60 -27.32 -24.50
CA PRO A 362 -12.15 -26.49 -25.62
C PRO A 362 -12.39 -24.98 -25.40
N THR A 363 -13.40 -24.64 -24.61
CA THR A 363 -13.76 -23.26 -24.26
C THR A 363 -12.76 -22.59 -23.31
N VAL A 364 -11.99 -23.36 -22.52
CA VAL A 364 -10.88 -22.82 -21.71
C VAL A 364 -9.65 -22.63 -22.60
N GLN A 365 -9.34 -23.62 -23.43
CA GLN A 365 -8.19 -23.58 -24.34
C GLN A 365 -8.26 -22.38 -25.30
N ILE A 366 -9.43 -22.12 -25.89
CA ILE A 366 -9.63 -20.97 -26.81
C ILE A 366 -9.51 -19.60 -26.15
N ARG A 367 -9.56 -19.54 -24.81
CA ARG A 367 -9.34 -18.28 -24.06
C ARG A 367 -7.89 -18.11 -23.63
N ILE A 368 -7.21 -19.20 -23.26
CA ILE A 368 -5.87 -19.14 -22.65
C ILE A 368 -4.73 -19.36 -23.65
N LEU A 369 -4.83 -20.34 -24.55
CA LEU A 369 -3.75 -20.64 -25.50
C LEU A 369 -3.47 -19.49 -26.48
N PRO A 370 -4.48 -18.70 -26.92
CA PRO A 370 -4.21 -17.48 -27.67
C PRO A 370 -3.40 -16.46 -26.89
N LEU A 371 -3.71 -16.26 -25.61
CA LEU A 371 -2.96 -15.35 -24.74
C LEU A 371 -1.54 -15.85 -24.50
N LEU A 372 -1.33 -17.17 -24.42
CA LEU A 372 0.00 -17.77 -24.42
C LEU A 372 0.79 -17.42 -25.68
N ALA A 373 0.20 -17.50 -26.87
CA ALA A 373 0.90 -17.02 -28.06
C ALA A 373 1.18 -15.51 -28.01
N THR A 374 0.24 -14.73 -27.48
CA THR A 374 0.36 -13.28 -27.32
C THR A 374 1.53 -12.86 -26.44
N THR A 375 1.91 -13.62 -25.39
CA THR A 375 3.07 -13.25 -24.55
C THR A 375 4.36 -13.17 -25.35
N TYR A 376 4.58 -14.12 -26.28
CA TYR A 376 5.75 -14.13 -27.17
C TYR A 376 5.69 -12.98 -28.19
N VAL A 377 4.51 -12.71 -28.74
CA VAL A 377 4.29 -11.58 -29.67
C VAL A 377 4.66 -10.26 -29.00
N LEU A 378 4.20 -10.05 -27.76
CA LEU A 378 4.52 -8.85 -26.98
C LEU A 378 6.02 -8.73 -26.69
N HIS A 379 6.74 -9.85 -26.55
CA HIS A 379 8.19 -9.83 -26.35
C HIS A 379 8.92 -9.27 -27.57
N TYR A 380 8.64 -9.80 -28.75
CA TYR A 380 9.25 -9.28 -29.98
C TYR A 380 8.81 -7.85 -30.29
N ALA A 381 7.58 -7.46 -29.91
CA ALA A 381 7.09 -6.08 -30.01
C ALA A 381 7.90 -5.10 -29.16
N GLY A 382 8.15 -5.45 -27.90
CA GLY A 382 8.99 -4.68 -27.00
C GLY A 382 10.42 -4.53 -27.51
N GLN A 383 11.04 -5.63 -27.94
CA GLN A 383 12.41 -5.59 -28.50
C GLN A 383 12.49 -4.70 -29.75
N ALA A 384 11.50 -4.80 -30.62
CA ALA A 384 11.48 -4.00 -31.84
C ALA A 384 11.32 -2.51 -31.52
N MET A 385 10.42 -2.15 -30.61
CA MET A 385 10.23 -0.76 -30.15
C MET A 385 11.50 -0.19 -29.51
N GLN A 386 12.19 -0.97 -28.67
CA GLN A 386 13.46 -0.54 -28.06
C GLN A 386 14.56 -0.30 -29.09
N ARG A 387 14.67 -1.15 -30.12
CA ARG A 387 15.62 -0.93 -31.22
C ARG A 387 15.30 0.38 -31.96
N THR A 388 14.04 0.59 -32.32
CA THR A 388 13.62 1.84 -33.00
C THR A 388 13.87 3.07 -32.18
N TYR A 389 13.64 3.00 -30.86
CA TYR A 389 13.96 4.10 -29.96
C TYR A 389 15.46 4.42 -29.97
N ARG A 390 16.33 3.41 -29.90
CA ARG A 390 17.80 3.59 -29.95
C ARG A 390 18.25 4.20 -31.27
N GLU A 391 17.80 3.63 -32.39
CA GLU A 391 18.11 4.13 -33.75
C GLU A 391 17.66 5.60 -33.92
N ALA A 392 16.44 5.93 -33.49
CA ALA A 392 15.93 7.30 -33.57
C ALA A 392 16.71 8.26 -32.66
N ARG A 393 17.19 7.80 -31.50
CA ARG A 393 18.03 8.61 -30.61
C ARG A 393 19.40 8.90 -31.20
N GLU A 394 20.03 7.91 -31.83
CA GLU A 394 21.31 8.08 -32.54
C GLU A 394 21.16 9.09 -33.69
N GLN A 395 20.07 9.01 -34.46
CA GLN A 395 19.75 9.99 -35.52
C GLN A 395 19.58 11.41 -34.98
N ILE A 396 18.83 11.56 -33.88
CA ILE A 396 18.61 12.86 -33.23
C ILE A 396 19.93 13.47 -32.74
N GLN A 397 20.82 12.65 -32.17
CA GLN A 397 22.15 13.10 -31.74
C GLN A 397 23.01 13.54 -32.92
N ALA A 398 22.84 12.92 -34.09
CA ALA A 398 23.46 13.33 -35.34
C ALA A 398 22.78 14.53 -36.04
N GLY A 399 21.71 15.09 -35.46
CA GLY A 399 20.98 16.24 -36.01
C GLY A 399 19.89 15.90 -37.02
N ASP A 400 19.57 14.61 -37.22
CA ASP A 400 18.45 14.17 -38.06
C ASP A 400 17.19 13.94 -37.23
N PHE A 401 16.14 14.72 -37.53
CA PHE A 401 14.85 14.67 -36.84
C PHE A 401 13.74 13.99 -37.66
N SER A 402 14.05 13.46 -38.85
CA SER A 402 13.08 12.89 -39.78
C SER A 402 12.32 11.69 -39.21
N GLY A 403 12.99 10.86 -38.40
CA GLY A 403 12.41 9.67 -37.75
C GLY A 403 11.50 9.96 -36.55
N LEU A 404 11.50 11.19 -36.02
CA LEU A 404 10.86 11.52 -34.74
C LEU A 404 9.33 11.36 -34.77
N ALA A 405 8.68 11.82 -35.84
CA ALA A 405 7.23 11.70 -35.98
C ALA A 405 6.78 10.23 -36.10
N HIS A 406 7.58 9.40 -36.78
CA HIS A 406 7.33 7.97 -36.90
C HIS A 406 7.49 7.26 -35.55
N MET A 407 8.59 7.51 -34.82
CA MET A 407 8.82 6.95 -33.49
C MET A 407 7.71 7.36 -32.51
N HIS A 408 7.28 8.62 -32.51
CA HIS A 408 6.19 9.09 -31.65
C HIS A 408 4.88 8.35 -31.94
N SER A 409 4.50 8.23 -33.21
CA SER A 409 3.30 7.51 -33.63
C SER A 409 3.39 6.01 -33.24
N LEU A 410 4.52 5.36 -33.55
CA LEU A 410 4.73 3.94 -33.26
C LEU A 410 4.66 3.65 -31.75
N SER A 411 5.39 4.42 -30.94
CA SER A 411 5.38 4.27 -29.48
C SER A 411 3.99 4.47 -28.89
N SER A 412 3.21 5.41 -29.41
CA SER A 412 1.83 5.68 -28.98
C SER A 412 0.89 4.52 -29.30
N GLY A 413 0.96 3.99 -30.52
CA GLY A 413 0.14 2.87 -30.98
C GLY A 413 0.45 1.57 -30.25
N LEU A 414 1.74 1.23 -30.12
CA LEU A 414 2.16 0.02 -29.40
C LEU A 414 1.85 0.11 -27.92
N LYS A 415 2.08 1.26 -27.27
CA LYS A 415 1.70 1.44 -25.86
C LYS A 415 0.21 1.21 -25.67
N SER A 416 -0.62 1.86 -26.48
CA SER A 416 -2.08 1.74 -26.40
C SER A 416 -2.54 0.29 -26.54
N PHE A 417 -2.13 -0.36 -27.64
CA PHE A 417 -2.59 -1.71 -27.94
C PHE A 417 -2.06 -2.78 -27.01
N CYS A 418 -0.77 -2.75 -26.69
CA CYS A 418 -0.18 -3.75 -25.81
C CYS A 418 -0.76 -3.66 -24.41
N THR A 419 -1.08 -2.45 -23.91
CA THR A 419 -1.65 -2.30 -22.57
C THR A 419 -3.13 -2.70 -22.52
N ASP A 420 -3.94 -2.36 -23.53
CA ASP A 420 -5.32 -2.84 -23.63
C ASP A 420 -5.36 -4.39 -23.70
N LEU A 421 -4.55 -4.99 -24.58
CA LEU A 421 -4.51 -6.44 -24.79
C LEU A 421 -4.12 -7.21 -23.53
N VAL A 422 -3.17 -6.68 -22.76
CA VAL A 422 -2.74 -7.32 -21.52
C VAL A 422 -3.73 -7.09 -20.39
N ALA A 423 -4.36 -5.92 -20.28
CA ALA A 423 -5.42 -5.70 -19.31
C ALA A 423 -6.57 -6.71 -19.50
N ASP A 424 -7.05 -6.85 -20.73
CA ASP A 424 -8.09 -7.81 -21.10
C ASP A 424 -7.62 -9.26 -20.92
N GLY A 425 -6.35 -9.53 -21.25
CA GLY A 425 -5.72 -10.85 -21.11
C GLY A 425 -5.60 -11.30 -19.65
N ILE A 426 -5.20 -10.40 -18.75
CA ILE A 426 -5.13 -10.65 -17.30
C ILE A 426 -6.52 -11.00 -16.76
N GLU A 427 -7.54 -10.21 -17.10
CA GLU A 427 -8.91 -10.47 -16.64
C GLU A 427 -9.48 -11.76 -17.25
N THR A 428 -9.19 -12.05 -18.52
CA THR A 428 -9.57 -13.31 -19.16
C THR A 428 -8.92 -14.51 -18.46
N CYS A 429 -7.65 -14.41 -18.09
CA CYS A 429 -6.96 -15.43 -17.30
C CYS A 429 -7.63 -15.62 -15.94
N ARG A 430 -7.88 -14.54 -15.19
CA ARG A 430 -8.54 -14.58 -13.88
C ARG A 430 -9.90 -15.27 -13.95
N ARG A 431 -10.75 -14.91 -14.92
CA ARG A 431 -12.08 -15.51 -15.14
C ARG A 431 -12.01 -16.99 -15.51
N ALA A 432 -10.95 -17.42 -16.19
CA ALA A 432 -10.77 -18.83 -16.55
C ALA A 432 -10.47 -19.73 -15.33
N LEU A 433 -10.04 -19.17 -14.20
CA LEU A 433 -9.75 -19.92 -12.98
C LEU A 433 -10.99 -20.16 -12.10
N GLY A 434 -12.15 -19.67 -12.53
CA GLY A 434 -13.41 -19.77 -11.77
C GLY A 434 -13.34 -19.01 -10.44
N GLY A 435 -14.03 -19.52 -9.42
CA GLY A 435 -14.09 -18.89 -8.09
C GLY A 435 -12.72 -18.71 -7.43
N HIS A 436 -11.80 -19.67 -7.59
CA HIS A 436 -10.45 -19.57 -7.01
C HIS A 436 -9.64 -18.39 -7.58
N GLY A 437 -9.92 -17.96 -8.83
CA GLY A 437 -9.33 -16.77 -9.43
C GLY A 437 -9.75 -15.46 -8.77
N TYR A 438 -10.77 -15.46 -7.92
CA TYR A 438 -11.20 -14.29 -7.14
C TYR A 438 -10.54 -14.22 -5.76
N GLY A 439 -9.90 -15.30 -5.30
CA GLY A 439 -9.29 -15.37 -3.97
C GLY A 439 -7.94 -14.66 -3.86
N GLY A 440 -7.56 -14.29 -2.63
CA GLY A 440 -6.28 -13.64 -2.30
C GLY A 440 -5.03 -14.41 -2.78
N ALA A 441 -5.08 -15.73 -2.74
CA ALA A 441 -3.99 -16.61 -3.14
C ALA A 441 -3.90 -16.85 -4.67
N SER A 442 -4.73 -16.17 -5.48
CA SER A 442 -4.74 -16.36 -6.93
C SER A 442 -3.53 -15.75 -7.64
N GLY A 443 -2.87 -14.76 -7.03
CA GLY A 443 -1.85 -13.92 -7.68
C GLY A 443 -2.41 -12.76 -8.52
N PHE A 444 -3.74 -12.64 -8.65
CA PHE A 444 -4.37 -11.58 -9.46
C PHE A 444 -4.78 -10.33 -8.67
N ILE A 445 -4.95 -10.44 -7.34
CA ILE A 445 -5.42 -9.34 -6.48
C ILE A 445 -4.55 -8.09 -6.57
N ARG A 446 -3.24 -8.24 -6.82
CA ARG A 446 -2.31 -7.12 -7.04
C ARG A 446 -2.06 -6.86 -8.52
N LEU A 447 -1.72 -7.91 -9.25
CA LEU A 447 -1.35 -7.84 -10.66
C LEU A 447 -2.42 -7.11 -11.51
N SER A 448 -3.70 -7.46 -11.32
CA SER A 448 -4.79 -6.89 -12.13
C SER A 448 -4.98 -5.39 -11.88
N PRO A 449 -5.29 -4.92 -10.65
CA PRO A 449 -5.57 -3.52 -10.43
C PRO A 449 -4.36 -2.61 -10.69
N ASP A 450 -3.14 -3.05 -10.38
CA ASP A 450 -1.94 -2.24 -10.63
C ASP A 450 -1.68 -2.09 -12.14
N TYR A 451 -1.88 -3.17 -12.91
CA TYR A 451 -1.68 -3.13 -14.36
C TYR A 451 -2.70 -2.23 -15.08
N LEU A 452 -3.95 -2.13 -14.61
CA LEU A 452 -4.98 -1.30 -15.24
C LEU A 452 -4.58 0.18 -15.35
N SER A 453 -3.69 0.66 -14.50
CA SER A 453 -3.17 2.02 -14.65
C SER A 453 -2.43 2.27 -15.97
N ARG A 454 -1.84 1.23 -16.57
CA ARG A 454 -1.02 1.34 -17.79
C ARG A 454 -1.84 1.76 -19.00
N VAL A 455 -3.16 1.56 -19.01
CA VAL A 455 -4.03 2.04 -20.09
C VAL A 455 -4.30 3.56 -20.01
N THR A 456 -4.00 4.19 -18.87
CA THR A 456 -4.26 5.62 -18.62
C THR A 456 -2.97 6.46 -18.56
N VAL A 457 -1.95 5.99 -17.85
CA VAL A 457 -0.69 6.74 -17.69
C VAL A 457 0.09 6.81 -19.01
N GLU A 458 0.98 7.80 -19.13
CA GLU A 458 1.76 8.07 -20.37
C GLU A 458 0.89 8.32 -21.62
N GLY A 459 -0.31 8.85 -21.36
CA GLY A 459 -1.34 9.17 -22.34
C GLY A 459 -2.43 8.12 -22.35
N ASP A 460 -3.66 8.58 -22.17
CA ASP A 460 -4.86 7.75 -22.25
C ASP A 460 -4.94 7.04 -23.60
N ASN A 461 -5.24 5.74 -23.57
CA ASN A 461 -5.26 4.89 -24.77
C ASN A 461 -6.26 5.37 -25.82
N TRP A 462 -7.40 5.96 -25.44
CA TRP A 462 -8.33 6.53 -26.41
C TRP A 462 -7.73 7.75 -27.10
N MET A 463 -7.15 8.66 -26.33
CA MET A 463 -6.55 9.89 -26.87
C MET A 463 -5.32 9.60 -27.74
N ILE A 464 -4.32 8.86 -27.25
CA ILE A 464 -3.06 8.71 -27.98
C ILE A 464 -3.23 7.91 -29.26
N THR A 465 -4.23 7.03 -29.33
CA THR A 465 -4.56 6.31 -30.57
C THR A 465 -5.04 7.28 -31.66
N GLN A 466 -5.68 8.40 -31.30
CA GLN A 466 -6.06 9.43 -32.28
C GLN A 466 -4.83 10.12 -32.88
N GLN A 467 -3.74 10.26 -32.12
CA GLN A 467 -2.47 10.81 -32.64
C GLN A 467 -1.87 9.90 -33.72
N VAL A 468 -1.95 8.57 -33.50
CA VAL A 468 -1.53 7.56 -34.49
C VAL A 468 -2.36 7.65 -35.76
N ALA A 469 -3.68 7.74 -35.61
CA ALA A 469 -4.57 7.84 -36.75
C ALA A 469 -4.38 9.14 -37.53
N ALA A 470 -4.17 10.28 -36.86
CA ALA A 470 -3.84 11.54 -37.52
C ALA A 470 -2.54 11.44 -38.33
N TYR A 471 -1.51 10.79 -37.78
CA TYR A 471 -0.26 10.52 -38.48
C TYR A 471 -0.48 9.64 -39.73
N LEU A 472 -1.24 8.56 -39.59
CA LEU A 472 -1.55 7.64 -40.70
C LEU A 472 -2.38 8.29 -41.81
N ILE A 473 -3.38 9.10 -41.47
CA ILE A 473 -4.17 9.84 -42.45
C ILE A 473 -3.29 10.82 -43.23
N LYS A 474 -2.36 11.52 -42.55
CA LYS A 474 -1.39 12.39 -43.23
C LYS A 474 -0.49 11.61 -44.19
N ARG A 475 -0.12 10.37 -43.83
CA ARG A 475 0.66 9.48 -44.71
C ARG A 475 -0.16 9.00 -45.91
N MET A 476 -1.42 8.63 -45.71
CA MET A 476 -2.35 8.28 -46.80
C MET A 476 -2.56 9.46 -47.75
N GLN A 477 -2.76 10.68 -47.24
CA GLN A 477 -2.85 11.90 -48.04
C GLN A 477 -1.62 12.08 -48.92
N ALA A 478 -0.42 11.96 -48.35
CA ALA A 478 0.83 12.05 -49.11
C ALA A 478 0.95 10.97 -50.20
N ALA A 479 0.45 9.75 -49.94
CA ALA A 479 0.44 8.66 -50.91
C ALA A 479 -0.57 8.91 -52.05
N VAL A 480 -1.75 9.48 -51.76
CA VAL A 480 -2.74 9.88 -52.76
C VAL A 480 -2.23 11.01 -53.66
N THR A 481 -1.48 11.96 -53.13
CA THR A 481 -0.87 13.02 -53.93
C THR A 481 0.24 12.49 -54.85
N ASN A 482 0.95 11.43 -54.44
CA ASN A 482 2.14 10.94 -55.15
C ASN A 482 2.03 9.44 -55.52
N ILE A 483 0.91 9.01 -56.08
CA ILE A 483 0.57 7.59 -56.33
C ILE A 483 1.65 6.84 -57.14
N ASP A 484 2.23 7.48 -58.16
CA ASP A 484 3.15 6.84 -59.09
C ASP A 484 4.63 6.94 -58.68
N SER A 485 4.93 7.65 -57.59
CA SER A 485 6.30 7.75 -57.06
C SER A 485 6.77 6.44 -56.40
N ALA A 486 8.08 6.15 -56.42
CA ALA A 486 8.67 5.09 -55.60
C ALA A 486 8.96 5.62 -54.19
N THR A 487 8.68 4.82 -53.15
CA THR A 487 8.77 5.28 -51.75
C THR A 487 9.81 4.57 -50.89
N GLY A 488 10.35 3.42 -51.36
CA GLY A 488 11.35 2.64 -50.60
C GLY A 488 10.85 2.14 -49.23
N ASN A 489 9.56 2.23 -48.96
CA ASN A 489 8.92 1.90 -47.69
C ASN A 489 7.75 0.94 -47.96
N GLU A 490 7.89 -0.31 -47.51
CA GLU A 490 6.95 -1.42 -47.69
C GLU A 490 5.49 -1.04 -47.30
N THR A 491 5.32 -0.16 -46.30
CA THR A 491 4.00 0.34 -45.90
C THR A 491 3.39 1.29 -46.93
N GLU A 492 4.17 2.25 -47.43
CA GLU A 492 3.70 3.24 -48.40
C GLU A 492 3.50 2.61 -49.79
N ASP A 493 4.32 1.63 -50.13
CA ASP A 493 4.17 0.86 -51.37
C ASP A 493 2.85 0.07 -51.34
N SER A 494 2.47 -0.51 -50.19
CA SER A 494 1.14 -1.13 -50.04
C SER A 494 -0.01 -0.13 -50.13
N TYR A 495 0.17 1.14 -49.72
CA TYR A 495 -0.86 2.16 -49.90
C TYR A 495 -1.06 2.46 -51.38
N LYS A 496 0.05 2.67 -52.10
CA LYS A 496 0.03 3.01 -53.52
C LYS A 496 -0.50 1.89 -54.39
N GLU A 497 -0.18 0.63 -54.10
CA GLU A 497 -0.76 -0.52 -54.81
C GLU A 497 -2.30 -0.53 -54.70
N PHE A 498 -2.83 -0.36 -53.49
CA PHE A 498 -4.27 -0.28 -53.26
C PHE A 498 -4.90 0.94 -53.97
N LEU A 499 -4.23 2.10 -53.91
CA LEU A 499 -4.71 3.33 -54.55
C LEU A 499 -4.73 3.21 -56.09
N ARG A 500 -3.71 2.60 -56.69
CA ARG A 500 -3.67 2.33 -58.14
C ARG A 500 -4.80 1.39 -58.54
N ALA A 501 -4.97 0.28 -57.83
CA ALA A 501 -6.05 -0.65 -58.09
C ALA A 501 -7.43 0.04 -58.02
N ASN A 502 -7.65 0.89 -57.02
CA ASN A 502 -8.90 1.62 -56.88
C ASN A 502 -9.08 2.72 -57.95
N ARG A 503 -8.00 3.43 -58.34
CA ARG A 503 -8.00 4.41 -59.44
C ARG A 503 -8.37 3.76 -60.77
N ASP A 504 -7.79 2.57 -61.02
CA ASP A 504 -7.87 1.88 -62.30
C ASP A 504 -9.08 0.92 -62.36
N GLY A 505 -9.92 0.87 -61.31
CA GLY A 505 -11.09 -0.01 -61.24
C GLY A 505 -10.75 -1.51 -61.14
N VAL A 506 -9.50 -1.84 -60.80
CA VAL A 506 -8.99 -3.21 -60.70
C VAL A 506 -9.35 -3.80 -59.35
N LYS A 507 -10.06 -4.93 -59.36
CA LYS A 507 -10.32 -5.69 -58.14
C LYS A 507 -9.06 -6.46 -57.76
N LEU A 508 -8.55 -6.20 -56.55
CA LEU A 508 -7.43 -6.96 -55.99
C LEU A 508 -7.89 -8.36 -55.55
N GLU A 509 -7.12 -9.38 -55.93
CA GLU A 509 -7.39 -10.76 -55.55
C GLU A 509 -7.09 -11.00 -54.06
N PRO A 510 -7.91 -11.82 -53.37
CA PRO A 510 -7.63 -12.20 -51.98
C PRO A 510 -6.31 -12.95 -51.84
N TYR A 511 -5.59 -12.68 -50.74
CA TYR A 511 -4.36 -13.40 -50.46
C TYR A 511 -4.63 -14.86 -50.05
N LYS A 512 -3.81 -15.79 -50.54
CA LYS A 512 -3.80 -17.19 -50.10
C LYS A 512 -3.02 -17.33 -48.80
N VAL A 513 -3.68 -16.99 -47.71
CA VAL A 513 -3.06 -16.80 -46.39
C VAL A 513 -2.72 -18.07 -45.61
N PHE A 514 -3.23 -19.22 -46.06
CA PHE A 514 -2.88 -20.51 -45.47
C PHE A 514 -1.72 -21.18 -46.21
N ASP A 515 -1.36 -20.68 -47.40
CA ASP A 515 -0.30 -21.24 -48.24
C ASP A 515 1.07 -20.64 -47.88
N ASP A 516 1.09 -19.36 -47.51
CA ASP A 516 2.30 -18.63 -47.09
C ASP A 516 1.97 -17.74 -45.91
N ASP A 517 2.70 -17.90 -44.81
CA ASP A 517 2.52 -17.06 -43.63
C ASP A 517 2.71 -15.57 -44.00
N SER A 518 3.60 -15.20 -44.93
CA SER A 518 3.85 -13.80 -45.32
C SER A 518 2.57 -13.09 -45.83
N ASN A 519 1.66 -13.86 -46.41
CA ASN A 519 0.36 -13.38 -46.87
C ASN A 519 -0.58 -13.02 -45.71
N ILE A 520 -0.36 -13.55 -44.50
CA ILE A 520 -1.09 -13.13 -43.30
C ILE A 520 -0.79 -11.66 -43.01
N VAL A 521 0.48 -11.24 -43.08
CA VAL A 521 0.84 -9.84 -42.86
C VAL A 521 0.35 -8.94 -43.98
N ARG A 522 0.52 -9.37 -45.23
CA ARG A 522 0.00 -8.61 -46.38
C ARG A 522 -1.52 -8.41 -46.29
N SER A 523 -2.26 -9.38 -45.77
CA SER A 523 -3.70 -9.23 -45.55
C SER A 523 -4.01 -8.17 -44.47
N PHE A 524 -3.23 -8.12 -43.39
CA PHE A 524 -3.34 -7.05 -42.38
C PHE A 524 -2.94 -5.68 -42.96
N HIS A 525 -1.92 -5.60 -43.81
CA HIS A 525 -1.59 -4.38 -44.54
C HIS A 525 -2.78 -3.91 -45.40
N ARG A 526 -3.32 -4.79 -46.25
CA ARG A 526 -4.47 -4.47 -47.12
C ARG A 526 -5.68 -4.02 -46.32
N ARG A 527 -5.98 -4.71 -45.23
CA ARG A 527 -7.08 -4.36 -44.33
C ARG A 527 -6.94 -2.96 -43.77
N THR A 528 -5.75 -2.60 -43.28
CA THR A 528 -5.50 -1.28 -42.71
C THR A 528 -5.52 -0.20 -43.77
N THR A 529 -4.92 -0.46 -44.93
CA THR A 529 -4.94 0.45 -46.08
C THR A 529 -6.36 0.77 -46.52
N ALA A 530 -7.22 -0.23 -46.68
CA ALA A 530 -8.62 -0.05 -47.05
C ALA A 530 -9.36 0.84 -46.06
N LEU A 531 -9.21 0.59 -44.75
CA LEU A 531 -9.85 1.41 -43.72
C LEU A 531 -9.32 2.85 -43.69
N LEU A 532 -8.01 3.04 -43.84
CA LEU A 532 -7.41 4.38 -43.90
C LEU A 532 -7.89 5.14 -45.13
N TYR A 533 -8.07 4.45 -46.26
CA TYR A 533 -8.60 5.02 -47.48
C TYR A 533 -10.07 5.42 -47.30
N ASP A 534 -10.92 4.57 -46.71
CA ASP A 534 -12.32 4.90 -46.41
C ASP A 534 -12.42 6.17 -45.56
N ILE A 535 -11.62 6.26 -44.49
CA ILE A 535 -11.54 7.44 -43.60
C ILE A 535 -11.06 8.67 -44.38
N TYR A 536 -10.06 8.50 -45.25
CA TYR A 536 -9.56 9.59 -46.10
C TYR A 536 -10.66 10.10 -47.05
N VAL A 537 -11.41 9.20 -47.70
CA VAL A 537 -12.52 9.54 -48.59
C VAL A 537 -13.64 10.24 -47.83
N GLU A 538 -14.09 9.72 -46.69
CA GLU A 538 -15.09 10.37 -45.84
C GLU A 538 -14.65 11.79 -45.44
N ARG A 539 -13.37 11.96 -45.08
CA ARG A 539 -12.80 13.27 -44.74
C ARG A 539 -12.76 14.23 -45.93
N SER A 540 -12.45 13.73 -47.13
CA SER A 540 -12.43 14.56 -48.35
C SER A 540 -13.80 15.13 -48.72
N LYS A 541 -14.88 14.46 -48.31
CA LYS A 541 -16.28 14.87 -48.56
C LYS A 541 -16.80 15.91 -47.57
N SER A 542 -16.13 16.14 -46.44
CA SER A 542 -16.57 17.08 -45.41
C SER A 542 -15.44 18.01 -44.99
N SER A 543 -15.53 19.27 -45.43
CA SER A 543 -14.58 20.34 -45.08
C SER A 543 -14.62 20.73 -43.60
N THR A 544 -15.60 20.22 -42.84
CA THR A 544 -15.86 20.55 -41.42
C THR A 544 -15.43 19.50 -40.42
N ILE A 545 -14.77 18.40 -40.84
CA ILE A 545 -14.25 17.36 -39.92
C ILE A 545 -12.80 17.72 -39.51
N PRO A 546 -12.56 18.35 -38.34
CA PRO A 546 -11.20 18.55 -37.83
C PRO A 546 -10.47 17.22 -37.62
N CYS A 547 -9.12 17.23 -37.56
CA CYS A 547 -8.32 16.02 -37.26
C CYS A 547 -8.74 15.30 -35.95
N LYS A 548 -9.55 15.93 -35.09
CA LYS A 548 -10.05 15.42 -33.81
C LYS A 548 -11.39 14.67 -33.90
N THR A 549 -12.02 14.54 -35.07
CA THR A 549 -13.33 13.87 -35.24
C THR A 549 -13.23 12.52 -35.96
N ILE A 550 -12.28 11.68 -35.57
CA ILE A 550 -12.42 10.21 -35.77
C ILE A 550 -13.61 9.67 -34.96
N ASP A 551 -14.06 10.41 -33.94
CA ASP A 551 -15.17 10.07 -33.05
C ASP A 551 -16.55 9.98 -33.75
N GLN A 552 -16.68 10.48 -34.98
CA GLN A 552 -17.92 10.42 -35.77
C GLN A 552 -17.97 9.22 -36.74
N CYS A 553 -16.88 8.44 -36.90
CA CYS A 553 -16.91 7.25 -37.74
C CYS A 553 -17.63 6.08 -37.03
N PRO A 554 -18.65 5.45 -37.65
CA PRO A 554 -19.43 4.35 -37.04
C PRO A 554 -18.63 3.11 -36.60
N ASN A 555 -17.36 3.00 -37.00
CA ASN A 555 -16.47 1.86 -36.74
C ASN A 555 -15.40 2.14 -35.65
N ARG A 556 -15.70 3.03 -34.69
CA ARG A 556 -14.89 3.45 -33.52
C ARG A 556 -13.96 2.40 -32.89
N GLN A 557 -14.46 1.22 -32.51
CA GLN A 557 -13.66 0.14 -31.88
C GLN A 557 -12.70 -0.55 -32.87
N ARG A 558 -13.13 -0.59 -34.14
CA ARG A 558 -12.55 -1.39 -35.21
C ARG A 558 -11.33 -0.71 -35.82
N THR A 559 -11.37 0.62 -35.99
CA THR A 559 -10.24 1.43 -36.45
C THR A 559 -9.06 1.39 -35.46
N ARG A 560 -9.34 1.37 -34.14
CA ARG A 560 -8.33 1.28 -33.08
C ARG A 560 -7.54 -0.04 -33.10
N CYS A 561 -8.26 -1.16 -33.15
CA CYS A 561 -7.62 -2.48 -33.20
C CYS A 561 -6.83 -2.66 -34.50
N VAL A 562 -7.36 -2.22 -35.64
CA VAL A 562 -6.71 -2.46 -36.93
C VAL A 562 -5.43 -1.66 -37.11
N ILE A 563 -5.45 -0.38 -36.75
CA ILE A 563 -4.27 0.48 -36.83
C ILE A 563 -3.14 -0.05 -35.95
N CYS A 564 -3.45 -0.52 -34.74
CA CYS A 564 -2.41 -1.00 -33.85
C CYS A 564 -1.94 -2.43 -34.15
N ILE A 565 -2.84 -3.33 -34.60
CA ILE A 565 -2.47 -4.68 -35.08
C ILE A 565 -1.59 -4.58 -36.32
N PHE A 566 -1.85 -3.61 -37.20
CA PHE A 566 -0.99 -3.29 -38.34
C PHE A 566 0.43 -2.95 -37.88
N TYR A 567 0.58 -1.96 -37.00
CA TYR A 567 1.90 -1.56 -36.51
C TYR A 567 2.62 -2.69 -35.80
N LEU A 568 1.89 -3.53 -35.06
CA LEU A 568 2.46 -4.70 -34.43
C LEU A 568 2.97 -5.67 -35.49
N LEU A 569 2.08 -6.24 -36.32
CA LEU A 569 2.44 -7.33 -37.22
C LEU A 569 3.46 -6.93 -38.27
N SER A 570 3.31 -5.77 -38.91
CA SER A 570 4.25 -5.29 -39.92
C SER A 570 5.67 -5.11 -39.39
N PHE A 571 5.81 -4.78 -38.10
CA PHE A 571 7.10 -4.43 -37.50
C PHE A 571 7.85 -5.63 -36.89
N ILE A 572 7.12 -6.63 -36.38
CA ILE A 572 7.71 -7.80 -35.72
C ILE A 572 7.67 -9.09 -36.54
N TRP A 573 6.93 -9.13 -37.65
CA TRP A 573 6.72 -10.36 -38.41
C TRP A 573 7.99 -11.08 -38.85
N LYS A 574 8.94 -10.35 -39.45
CA LYS A 574 10.20 -10.95 -39.92
C LYS A 574 11.07 -11.48 -38.76
N ARG A 575 10.77 -11.09 -37.52
CA ARG A 575 11.56 -11.37 -36.30
C ARG A 575 10.96 -12.47 -35.41
N MET A 576 9.73 -12.90 -35.66
CA MET A 576 9.06 -13.94 -34.89
C MET A 576 9.35 -15.35 -35.44
N PRO A 577 9.48 -16.37 -34.58
CA PRO A 577 9.49 -17.77 -35.00
C PRO A 577 8.21 -18.15 -35.76
N THR A 578 8.32 -18.96 -36.80
CA THR A 578 7.19 -19.35 -37.68
C THR A 578 5.96 -19.83 -36.91
N THR A 579 6.13 -20.67 -35.89
CA THR A 579 5.03 -21.19 -35.06
C THR A 579 4.25 -20.10 -34.31
N VAL A 580 4.94 -19.06 -33.82
CA VAL A 580 4.31 -17.90 -33.15
C VAL A 580 3.54 -17.05 -34.16
N ARG A 581 4.12 -16.86 -35.36
CA ARG A 581 3.51 -16.13 -36.47
C ARG A 581 2.20 -16.74 -36.93
N THR A 582 2.21 -18.03 -37.27
CA THR A 582 1.03 -18.76 -37.75
C THR A 582 -0.07 -18.77 -36.68
N THR A 583 0.28 -18.99 -35.41
CA THR A 583 -0.69 -19.07 -34.31
C THR A 583 -1.39 -17.74 -34.06
N HIS A 584 -0.63 -16.67 -33.80
CA HIS A 584 -1.24 -15.38 -33.50
C HIS A 584 -1.90 -14.74 -34.73
N GLY A 585 -1.29 -14.89 -35.91
CA GLY A 585 -1.86 -14.44 -37.18
C GLY A 585 -3.24 -15.02 -37.43
N THR A 586 -3.38 -16.33 -37.29
CA THR A 586 -4.67 -17.04 -37.46
C THR A 586 -5.70 -16.62 -36.39
N LEU A 587 -5.27 -16.39 -35.15
CA LEU A 587 -6.15 -16.00 -34.05
C LEU A 587 -6.64 -14.54 -34.15
N GLY A 588 -5.77 -13.62 -34.57
CA GLY A 588 -6.11 -12.20 -34.75
C GLY A 588 -7.16 -11.95 -35.85
N TRP A 589 -7.36 -12.93 -36.74
CA TRP A 589 -8.40 -12.90 -37.76
C TRP A 589 -9.78 -13.21 -37.19
N SER A 590 -9.86 -14.19 -36.28
CA SER A 590 -11.13 -14.72 -35.76
C SER A 590 -11.96 -13.67 -35.01
N THR A 591 -11.30 -12.66 -34.44
CA THR A 591 -11.94 -11.58 -33.67
C THR A 591 -12.47 -10.43 -34.54
N ASN A 592 -12.22 -10.44 -35.86
CA ASN A 592 -12.51 -9.30 -36.73
C ASN A 592 -12.92 -9.65 -38.19
N SER A 593 -13.34 -10.88 -38.45
CA SER A 593 -13.67 -11.42 -39.78
C SER A 593 -14.48 -10.49 -40.71
N PRO A 594 -15.50 -9.74 -40.26
CA PRO A 594 -16.33 -8.91 -41.15
C PRO A 594 -15.60 -7.72 -41.81
N ILE A 595 -14.46 -7.31 -41.29
CA ILE A 595 -13.68 -6.18 -41.82
C ILE A 595 -12.62 -6.70 -42.80
N VAL A 596 -12.00 -7.83 -42.47
CA VAL A 596 -11.02 -8.50 -43.33
C VAL A 596 -11.67 -8.88 -44.66
N PHE A 597 -12.91 -9.35 -44.61
CA PHE A 597 -13.71 -9.65 -45.80
C PHE A 597 -13.99 -8.40 -46.65
N ARG A 598 -14.45 -7.31 -46.02
CA ARG A 598 -14.76 -6.05 -46.73
C ARG A 598 -13.55 -5.42 -47.41
N SER A 599 -12.35 -5.61 -46.86
CA SER A 599 -11.11 -5.12 -47.49
C SER A 599 -10.66 -5.93 -48.71
N GLY A 600 -11.35 -7.02 -49.07
CA GLY A 600 -10.94 -7.92 -50.15
C GLY A 600 -9.64 -8.67 -49.87
N ALA A 601 -9.12 -8.60 -48.65
CA ALA A 601 -7.81 -9.13 -48.30
C ALA A 601 -7.80 -10.67 -48.23
N VAL A 602 -8.96 -11.29 -47.99
CA VAL A 602 -9.13 -12.73 -47.77
C VAL A 602 -10.46 -13.18 -48.37
N SER A 603 -10.54 -14.45 -48.78
CA SER A 603 -11.78 -15.01 -49.32
C SER A 603 -12.75 -15.44 -48.21
N GLN A 604 -14.05 -15.56 -48.52
CA GLN A 604 -15.06 -16.12 -47.60
C GLN A 604 -14.66 -17.53 -47.16
N ARG A 605 -14.15 -18.35 -48.09
CA ARG A 605 -13.64 -19.69 -47.81
C ARG A 605 -12.56 -19.69 -46.73
N ASN A 606 -11.62 -18.73 -46.76
CA ASN A 606 -10.59 -18.65 -45.72
C ASN A 606 -11.19 -18.33 -44.34
N LEU A 607 -12.29 -17.57 -44.28
CA LEU A 607 -12.98 -17.26 -43.02
C LEU A 607 -13.75 -18.47 -42.48
N ASP A 608 -14.37 -19.25 -43.35
CA ASP A 608 -15.11 -20.47 -42.98
C ASP A 608 -14.16 -21.58 -42.48
N GLU A 609 -12.96 -21.67 -43.05
CA GLU A 609 -11.91 -22.63 -42.63
C GLU A 609 -11.18 -22.20 -41.34
N LEU A 610 -11.25 -20.92 -40.97
CA LEU A 610 -10.47 -20.33 -39.88
C LEU A 610 -10.70 -21.00 -38.51
N PRO A 611 -11.95 -21.29 -38.05
CA PRO A 611 -12.17 -21.94 -36.76
C PRO A 611 -11.55 -23.33 -36.68
N ASN A 612 -11.56 -24.09 -37.79
CA ASN A 612 -10.93 -25.41 -37.86
C ASN A 612 -9.40 -25.28 -37.73
N ARG A 613 -8.80 -24.29 -38.39
CA ARG A 613 -7.35 -24.03 -38.30
C ARG A 613 -6.94 -23.63 -36.88
N VAL A 614 -7.71 -22.76 -36.22
CA VAL A 614 -7.47 -22.37 -34.83
C VAL A 614 -7.54 -23.59 -33.90
N ARG A 615 -8.55 -24.45 -34.03
CA ARG A 615 -8.67 -25.69 -33.24
C ARG A 615 -7.47 -26.62 -33.45
N HIS A 616 -7.03 -26.80 -34.70
CA HIS A 616 -5.86 -27.62 -35.00
C HIS A 616 -4.57 -27.05 -34.38
N LEU A 617 -4.35 -25.73 -34.46
CA LEU A 617 -3.19 -25.09 -33.83
C LEU A 617 -3.21 -25.21 -32.31
N MET A 618 -4.38 -25.02 -31.68
CA MET A 618 -4.53 -25.21 -30.23
C MET A 618 -4.20 -26.65 -29.81
N ALA A 619 -4.65 -27.65 -30.56
CA ALA A 619 -4.32 -29.06 -30.29
C ALA A 619 -2.81 -29.35 -30.39
N ARG A 620 -2.08 -28.63 -31.25
CA ARG A 620 -0.61 -28.72 -31.34
C ARG A 620 0.11 -28.02 -30.19
N ILE A 621 -0.47 -26.96 -29.63
CA ILE A 621 0.16 -26.15 -28.58
C ILE A 621 -0.13 -26.70 -27.18
N GLU A 622 -1.33 -27.24 -26.95
CA GLU A 622 -1.77 -27.73 -25.63
C GLU A 622 -0.75 -28.66 -24.96
N PRO A 623 -0.15 -29.67 -25.64
CA PRO A 623 0.79 -30.58 -25.00
C PRO A 623 2.07 -29.89 -24.51
N HIS A 624 2.36 -28.69 -25.00
CA HIS A 624 3.56 -27.93 -24.72
C HIS A 624 3.29 -26.70 -23.84
N ALA A 625 2.03 -26.42 -23.49
CA ALA A 625 1.64 -25.18 -22.83
C ALA A 625 2.38 -24.95 -21.50
N VAL A 626 2.55 -26.00 -20.67
CA VAL A 626 3.27 -25.92 -19.39
C VAL A 626 4.75 -25.56 -19.61
N ALA A 627 5.42 -26.20 -20.56
CA ALA A 627 6.83 -25.93 -20.87
C ALA A 627 7.03 -24.52 -21.45
N LEU A 628 6.09 -24.06 -22.28
CA LEU A 628 6.10 -22.69 -22.83
C LEU A 628 5.98 -21.64 -21.72
N VAL A 629 5.09 -21.83 -20.73
CA VAL A 629 5.01 -20.89 -19.60
C VAL A 629 6.23 -20.99 -18.67
N ASP A 630 6.80 -22.18 -18.49
CA ASP A 630 7.99 -22.38 -17.66
C ASP A 630 9.26 -21.71 -18.25
N ALA A 631 9.31 -21.52 -19.58
CA ALA A 631 10.42 -20.82 -20.26
C ALA A 631 10.52 -19.32 -19.90
N TRP A 632 9.48 -18.72 -19.32
CA TRP A 632 9.54 -17.33 -18.84
C TRP A 632 10.27 -17.17 -17.50
N LYS A 633 10.66 -18.29 -16.86
CA LYS A 633 11.45 -18.31 -15.62
C LYS A 633 10.91 -17.36 -14.55
N ILE A 634 9.58 -17.34 -14.38
CA ILE A 634 8.94 -16.52 -13.35
C ILE A 634 8.97 -17.30 -12.03
N PRO A 635 9.67 -16.81 -10.98
CA PRO A 635 9.75 -17.52 -9.72
C PRO A 635 8.40 -17.46 -8.98
N ASP A 636 8.12 -18.49 -8.20
CA ASP A 636 6.89 -18.57 -7.38
C ASP A 636 6.82 -17.38 -6.39
N TYR A 637 7.97 -16.87 -5.94
CA TYR A 637 8.05 -15.63 -5.16
C TYR A 637 7.40 -14.45 -5.89
N LEU A 638 7.64 -14.26 -7.19
CA LEU A 638 7.04 -13.17 -7.99
C LEU A 638 5.59 -13.47 -8.40
N LEU A 639 5.26 -14.74 -8.66
CA LEU A 639 3.88 -15.12 -8.96
C LEU A 639 2.95 -14.90 -7.77
N ASP A 640 3.47 -15.15 -6.55
CA ASP A 640 2.72 -15.13 -5.29
C ASP A 640 1.31 -15.72 -5.43
N SER A 641 1.26 -16.91 -6.03
CA SER A 641 0.02 -17.57 -6.44
C SER A 641 0.07 -19.04 -6.04
N ALA A 642 -0.91 -19.48 -5.24
CA ALA A 642 -1.13 -20.90 -4.98
C ALA A 642 -1.54 -21.64 -6.26
N LEU A 643 -2.30 -20.97 -7.14
CA LEU A 643 -2.83 -21.55 -8.37
C LEU A 643 -1.75 -21.74 -9.44
N GLY A 644 -0.75 -20.87 -9.44
CA GLY A 644 0.32 -20.84 -10.42
C GLY A 644 1.63 -21.47 -9.96
N ARG A 645 1.68 -22.17 -8.82
CA ARG A 645 2.92 -22.76 -8.29
C ARG A 645 3.61 -23.67 -9.29
N PHE A 646 4.93 -23.61 -9.33
CA PHE A 646 5.73 -24.46 -10.21
C PHE A 646 5.56 -25.95 -9.88
N ASP A 647 5.49 -26.30 -8.60
CA ASP A 647 5.39 -27.69 -8.13
C ASP A 647 4.01 -28.32 -8.31
N GLY A 648 2.97 -27.54 -8.65
CA GLY A 648 1.61 -28.02 -8.83
C GLY A 648 0.85 -28.33 -7.53
N LYS A 649 1.39 -28.00 -6.34
CA LYS A 649 0.72 -28.17 -5.04
C LYS A 649 -0.33 -27.09 -4.78
N VAL A 650 -1.30 -27.03 -5.69
CA VAL A 650 -2.29 -25.96 -5.79
C VAL A 650 -3.25 -25.98 -4.61
N TYR A 651 -3.88 -27.12 -4.33
CA TYR A 651 -4.96 -27.21 -3.35
C TYR A 651 -4.40 -27.14 -1.93
N GLU A 652 -3.22 -27.71 -1.73
CA GLU A 652 -2.46 -27.70 -0.49
C GLU A 652 -2.07 -26.28 -0.10
N ASP A 653 -1.46 -25.51 -1.02
CA ASP A 653 -1.07 -24.11 -0.73
C ASP A 653 -2.29 -23.19 -0.61
N LEU A 654 -3.34 -23.43 -1.40
CA LEU A 654 -4.59 -22.68 -1.30
C LEU A 654 -5.23 -22.85 0.09
N PHE A 655 -5.32 -24.10 0.56
CA PHE A 655 -5.83 -24.41 1.88
C PHE A 655 -4.91 -23.88 2.98
N HIS A 656 -3.59 -24.06 2.87
CA HIS A 656 -2.62 -23.57 3.85
C HIS A 656 -2.68 -22.04 4.00
N ARG A 657 -2.74 -21.29 2.89
CA ARG A 657 -2.89 -19.82 2.94
C ARG A 657 -4.20 -19.40 3.60
N ALA A 658 -5.29 -20.10 3.32
CA ALA A 658 -6.59 -19.82 3.91
C ALA A 658 -6.64 -20.20 5.40
N HIS A 659 -6.15 -21.38 5.79
CA HIS A 659 -6.26 -21.93 7.14
C HIS A 659 -5.20 -21.38 8.10
N ARG A 660 -3.93 -21.37 7.68
CA ARG A 660 -2.79 -21.07 8.56
C ARG A 660 -2.27 -19.62 8.46
N LEU A 661 -2.41 -18.99 7.30
CA LEU A 661 -1.83 -17.65 7.05
C LEU A 661 -2.84 -16.51 7.13
N ASN A 662 -4.13 -16.81 7.13
CA ASN A 662 -5.19 -15.81 7.24
C ASN A 662 -5.39 -15.38 8.71
N PRO A 663 -5.03 -14.14 9.09
CA PRO A 663 -5.17 -13.67 10.46
C PRO A 663 -6.64 -13.59 10.91
N LEU A 664 -7.61 -13.52 9.98
CA LEU A 664 -9.03 -13.51 10.36
C LEU A 664 -9.44 -14.80 11.08
N ASN A 665 -8.80 -15.93 10.76
CA ASN A 665 -9.05 -17.21 11.43
C ASN A 665 -8.40 -17.31 12.81
N GLU A 666 -7.55 -16.34 13.19
CA GLU A 666 -6.97 -16.23 14.54
C GLU A 666 -7.94 -15.51 15.50
N ILE A 667 -9.04 -14.95 14.98
CA ILE A 667 -9.98 -14.10 15.71
C ILE A 667 -11.36 -14.79 15.71
N THR A 668 -12.00 -14.89 16.87
CA THR A 668 -13.44 -15.19 16.96
C THR A 668 -14.14 -13.90 17.39
N PHE A 669 -15.33 -13.60 16.88
CA PHE A 669 -16.09 -12.40 17.25
C PHE A 669 -17.55 -12.76 17.53
N ASN A 670 -18.23 -11.97 18.37
CA ASN A 670 -19.67 -12.06 18.54
C ASN A 670 -20.38 -11.45 17.31
N PRO A 671 -21.19 -12.23 16.54
CA PRO A 671 -21.89 -11.71 15.37
C PRO A 671 -23.24 -11.04 15.70
N ASN A 672 -23.63 -10.96 16.98
CA ASN A 672 -24.94 -10.44 17.39
C ASN A 672 -25.08 -8.94 17.07
N TYR A 673 -25.89 -8.61 16.08
CA TYR A 673 -26.06 -7.23 15.60
C TYR A 673 -26.72 -6.28 16.62
N TRP A 674 -27.30 -6.81 17.70
CA TRP A 674 -27.97 -6.07 18.79
C TRP A 674 -27.06 -5.79 19.99
N GLU A 675 -25.82 -6.27 19.96
CA GLU A 675 -24.80 -5.91 20.95
C GLU A 675 -23.89 -4.84 20.33
N ASP A 676 -23.71 -3.72 21.03
CA ASP A 676 -22.93 -2.58 20.53
C ASP A 676 -21.42 -2.89 20.43
N GLU A 677 -20.98 -3.99 21.05
CA GLU A 677 -19.57 -4.36 21.14
C GLU A 677 -19.22 -5.46 20.13
N LEU A 678 -18.33 -5.13 19.18
CA LEU A 678 -17.54 -6.12 18.44
C LEU A 678 -16.52 -6.75 19.41
N GLN A 679 -16.97 -7.54 20.38
CA GLN A 679 -16.08 -8.30 21.23
C GLN A 679 -15.40 -9.37 20.38
N SER A 680 -14.08 -9.26 20.20
CA SER A 680 -13.28 -10.41 19.81
C SER A 680 -13.36 -11.42 20.96
N ILE A 681 -14.03 -12.55 20.72
CA ILE A 681 -13.90 -13.75 21.52
C ILE A 681 -12.45 -14.24 21.32
N LEU A 682 -11.49 -13.64 21.99
CA LEU A 682 -10.08 -14.04 21.97
C LEU A 682 -9.97 -15.43 22.59
N CYS A 683 -10.12 -16.49 21.79
CA CYS A 683 -9.91 -17.88 22.20
C CYS A 683 -10.45 -18.23 23.59
N VAL A 684 -11.54 -17.59 24.02
CA VAL A 684 -12.15 -17.91 25.31
C VAL A 684 -12.90 -19.23 25.16
N SER A 685 -13.22 -19.72 23.95
CA SER A 685 -13.97 -20.97 23.76
C SER A 685 -13.15 -22.25 24.03
N TRP A 686 -11.85 -22.30 23.69
CA TRP A 686 -11.02 -23.48 24.01
C TRP A 686 -10.57 -23.48 25.48
N MET A 687 -10.30 -22.29 26.03
CA MET A 687 -10.19 -22.12 27.48
C MET A 687 -11.51 -22.40 28.18
N VAL A 688 -12.69 -22.03 27.64
CA VAL A 688 -14.00 -22.25 28.27
C VAL A 688 -14.42 -23.70 28.23
N ASN A 689 -13.99 -24.54 27.28
CA ASN A 689 -14.32 -25.97 27.34
C ASN A 689 -13.37 -26.80 28.22
N GLN A 690 -12.09 -26.42 28.35
CA GLN A 690 -11.18 -27.03 29.34
C GLN A 690 -11.39 -26.44 30.75
N LEU A 691 -11.72 -25.14 30.82
CA LEU A 691 -12.23 -24.49 32.04
C LEU A 691 -13.67 -24.86 32.30
N PHE A 692 -14.51 -25.40 31.42
CA PHE A 692 -15.86 -25.84 31.86
C PHE A 692 -15.76 -26.99 32.85
N ILE A 693 -14.67 -27.76 32.78
CA ILE A 693 -14.36 -28.83 33.72
C ILE A 693 -13.57 -28.30 34.94
N PHE A 694 -12.93 -27.13 34.85
CA PHE A 694 -12.14 -26.50 35.94
C PHE A 694 -12.82 -25.29 36.66
N SER A 695 -13.79 -24.64 36.01
CA SER A 695 -14.46 -23.38 36.37
C SER A 695 -15.66 -23.57 37.28
N ILE A 696 -15.96 -24.82 37.67
CA ILE A 696 -16.89 -25.05 38.78
C ILE A 696 -16.28 -24.56 40.11
N LYS A 697 -14.97 -24.25 40.17
CA LYS A 697 -14.31 -23.80 41.41
C LYS A 697 -13.93 -22.32 41.52
N MET A 698 -13.91 -21.50 40.47
CA MET A 698 -13.34 -20.12 40.55
C MET A 698 -14.13 -19.01 39.80
N ALA A 699 -15.46 -18.99 39.90
CA ALA A 699 -16.28 -17.88 39.39
C ALA A 699 -16.49 -16.80 40.47
N LEU A 700 -16.57 -15.52 40.08
CA LEU A 700 -17.06 -14.43 40.96
C LEU A 700 -18.45 -14.80 41.49
N ARG A 701 -18.65 -14.68 42.81
CA ARG A 701 -19.91 -14.98 43.48
C ARG A 701 -20.50 -13.72 44.05
N LEU A 702 -21.83 -13.61 44.01
CA LEU A 702 -22.53 -12.57 44.74
C LEU A 702 -22.47 -12.93 46.25
N VAL A 703 -21.72 -12.15 47.01
CA VAL A 703 -21.55 -12.28 48.46
C VAL A 703 -22.48 -11.30 49.16
N LYS A 704 -23.33 -11.82 50.07
CA LYS A 704 -24.19 -10.98 50.90
C LYS A 704 -23.42 -10.53 52.15
N LEU A 705 -23.02 -9.26 52.18
CA LEU A 705 -22.21 -8.68 53.26
C LEU A 705 -23.08 -8.17 54.42
N SER A 706 -24.26 -7.60 54.12
CA SER A 706 -25.29 -7.24 55.10
C SER A 706 -26.70 -7.44 54.51
N ASP A 707 -27.75 -7.16 55.28
CA ASP A 707 -29.13 -7.25 54.78
C ASP A 707 -29.45 -6.28 53.63
N LYS A 708 -28.66 -5.22 53.49
CA LYS A 708 -28.86 -4.17 52.49
C LYS A 708 -27.73 -4.07 51.47
N PHE A 709 -26.68 -4.86 51.60
CA PHE A 709 -25.50 -4.74 50.74
C PHE A 709 -24.95 -6.10 50.31
N SER A 710 -24.68 -6.22 49.01
CA SER A 710 -24.05 -7.41 48.40
C SER A 710 -23.08 -6.96 47.32
N CYS A 711 -22.03 -7.73 47.10
CA CYS A 711 -21.06 -7.47 46.04
C CYS A 711 -20.57 -8.78 45.42
N TYR A 712 -20.18 -8.72 44.16
CA TYR A 712 -19.39 -9.74 43.50
C TYR A 712 -17.97 -9.74 44.07
N ALA A 713 -17.53 -10.89 44.54
CA ALA A 713 -16.17 -11.13 45.00
C ALA A 713 -15.77 -12.60 44.74
N ARG A 714 -14.47 -12.89 44.77
CA ARG A 714 -13.94 -14.25 44.61
C ARG A 714 -13.93 -15.03 45.92
N GLY A 715 -13.61 -14.36 47.03
CA GLY A 715 -13.65 -14.91 48.38
C GLY A 715 -14.64 -14.13 49.25
N GLU A 716 -15.52 -14.84 49.96
CA GLU A 716 -16.44 -14.23 50.92
C GLU A 716 -15.69 -13.62 52.11
N ASN A 717 -14.67 -14.32 52.63
CA ASN A 717 -13.91 -13.87 53.80
C ASN A 717 -13.20 -12.54 53.55
N GLU A 718 -12.51 -12.40 52.41
CA GLU A 718 -11.84 -11.16 52.02
C GLU A 718 -12.83 -10.03 51.75
N ALA A 719 -13.95 -10.31 51.06
CA ALA A 719 -15.00 -9.31 50.86
C ALA A 719 -15.60 -8.81 52.18
N ARG A 720 -15.77 -9.70 53.17
CA ARG A 720 -16.23 -9.34 54.52
C ARG A 720 -15.20 -8.51 55.27
N PHE A 721 -13.92 -8.83 55.13
CA PHE A 721 -12.83 -8.06 55.73
C PHE A 721 -12.82 -6.62 55.20
N ILE A 722 -12.80 -6.46 53.86
CA ILE A 722 -12.81 -5.13 53.21
C ILE A 722 -14.11 -4.37 53.55
N TYR A 723 -15.25 -5.06 53.65
CA TYR A 723 -16.51 -4.44 54.07
C TYR A 723 -16.44 -3.90 55.49
N HIS A 724 -15.90 -4.66 56.44
CA HIS A 724 -15.75 -4.23 57.83
C HIS A 724 -14.85 -2.99 57.91
N GLU A 725 -13.69 -3.01 57.24
CA GLU A 725 -12.71 -1.92 57.18
C GLU A 725 -13.35 -0.60 56.70
N ILE A 726 -14.14 -0.66 55.63
CA ILE A 726 -14.70 0.52 54.97
C ILE A 726 -16.02 0.96 55.59
N PHE A 727 -16.97 0.03 55.80
CA PHE A 727 -18.34 0.35 56.20
C PHE A 727 -18.55 0.37 57.71
N GLU A 728 -17.73 -0.32 58.50
CA GLU A 728 -17.89 -0.42 59.96
C GLU A 728 -16.81 0.37 60.70
N ASP A 729 -15.54 0.18 60.34
CA ASP A 729 -14.40 0.87 60.98
C ASP A 729 -14.15 2.28 60.41
N HIS A 730 -14.72 2.59 59.26
CA HIS A 730 -14.58 3.87 58.58
C HIS A 730 -13.10 4.25 58.41
N GLU A 731 -12.26 3.29 58.03
CA GLU A 731 -10.79 3.38 57.94
C GLU A 731 -10.35 4.57 57.07
N TYR A 732 -11.03 4.78 55.93
CA TYR A 732 -10.68 5.82 54.95
C TYR A 732 -11.54 7.10 55.06
N ASP A 733 -12.59 7.09 55.88
CA ASP A 733 -13.52 8.21 56.05
C ASP A 733 -13.12 9.10 57.23
N LYS A 734 -11.99 9.79 57.09
CA LYS A 734 -11.38 10.61 58.15
C LYS A 734 -11.56 12.12 57.97
N VAL A 735 -12.12 12.54 56.84
CA VAL A 735 -12.22 13.94 56.45
C VAL A 735 -13.64 14.31 56.02
N GLU A 736 -14.08 15.52 56.38
CA GLU A 736 -15.37 16.04 55.92
C GLU A 736 -15.23 16.62 54.51
N LEU A 737 -15.98 16.05 53.56
CA LEU A 737 -15.94 16.45 52.15
C LEU A 737 -17.14 17.32 51.75
N PRO A 738 -17.02 18.14 50.69
CA PRO A 738 -18.14 18.92 50.16
C PRO A 738 -19.27 18.00 49.64
N LYS A 739 -20.45 18.57 49.36
CA LYS A 739 -21.64 17.80 48.94
C LYS A 739 -21.48 17.04 47.61
N ALA A 740 -20.57 17.50 46.73
CA ALA A 740 -20.30 16.88 45.43
C ALA A 740 -18.77 16.79 45.22
N PRO A 741 -18.09 15.90 45.97
CA PRO A 741 -16.63 15.86 45.95
C PRO A 741 -16.10 15.16 44.69
N PHE A 742 -14.92 15.57 44.24
CA PHE A 742 -14.11 14.81 43.29
C PHE A 742 -13.11 13.92 44.03
N ILE A 743 -13.29 12.61 43.89
CA ILE A 743 -12.53 11.59 44.62
C ILE A 743 -11.70 10.77 43.65
N VAL A 744 -10.43 10.57 43.98
CA VAL A 744 -9.52 9.65 43.29
C VAL A 744 -9.23 8.47 44.21
N ASP A 745 -9.68 7.28 43.80
CA ASP A 745 -9.54 6.01 44.52
C ASP A 745 -8.43 5.18 43.86
N VAL A 746 -7.24 5.13 44.48
CA VAL A 746 -6.07 4.42 43.97
C VAL A 746 -5.88 3.11 44.73
N GLY A 747 -5.92 1.99 44.01
CA GLY A 747 -6.04 0.66 44.59
C GLY A 747 -7.47 0.39 45.02
N ALA A 748 -8.38 0.50 44.05
CA ALA A 748 -9.82 0.42 44.30
C ALA A 748 -10.30 -1.02 44.59
N ASN A 749 -9.46 -2.04 44.33
CA ASN A 749 -9.74 -3.45 44.56
C ASN A 749 -11.08 -3.84 43.91
N ILE A 750 -12.04 -4.39 44.67
CA ILE A 750 -13.38 -4.76 44.18
C ILE A 750 -14.39 -3.60 44.22
N GLY A 751 -13.95 -2.36 44.48
CA GLY A 751 -14.74 -1.13 44.37
C GLY A 751 -15.57 -0.73 45.60
N LEU A 752 -15.36 -1.37 46.76
CA LEU A 752 -16.18 -1.12 47.96
C LEU A 752 -16.04 0.30 48.51
N PHE A 753 -14.85 0.91 48.48
CA PHE A 753 -14.64 2.29 48.93
C PHE A 753 -15.41 3.28 48.05
N SER A 754 -15.27 3.15 46.73
CA SER A 754 -16.04 3.93 45.77
C SER A 754 -17.56 3.83 45.99
N LEU A 755 -18.08 2.63 46.27
CA LEU A 755 -19.51 2.44 46.58
C LEU A 755 -19.93 3.05 47.91
N TYR A 756 -19.11 2.93 48.96
CA TYR A 756 -19.32 3.58 50.25
C TYR A 756 -19.44 5.11 50.08
N MET A 757 -18.49 5.70 49.34
CA MET A 757 -18.48 7.14 49.08
C MET A 757 -19.66 7.60 48.21
N LYS A 758 -20.14 6.78 47.27
CA LYS A 758 -21.39 7.07 46.53
C LYS A 758 -22.63 7.01 47.42
N GLY A 759 -22.66 6.11 48.40
CA GLY A 759 -23.72 6.05 49.39
C GLY A 759 -23.77 7.29 50.29
N LYS A 760 -22.60 7.77 50.73
CA LYS A 760 -22.46 8.96 51.58
C LYS A 760 -22.62 10.27 50.81
N TYR A 761 -22.06 10.36 49.61
CA TYR A 761 -22.08 11.52 48.72
C TYR A 761 -22.66 11.13 47.34
N PRO A 762 -23.98 11.15 47.16
CA PRO A 762 -24.63 10.74 45.91
C PRO A 762 -24.16 11.52 44.67
N LEU A 763 -23.72 12.78 44.86
CA LEU A 763 -23.22 13.64 43.79
C LEU A 763 -21.70 13.56 43.57
N ALA A 764 -20.99 12.69 44.30
CA ALA A 764 -19.55 12.52 44.11
C ALA A 764 -19.20 12.05 42.70
N LYS A 765 -18.18 12.68 42.12
CA LYS A 765 -17.49 12.23 40.90
C LYS A 765 -16.29 11.41 41.37
N ILE A 766 -16.23 10.14 41.02
CA ILE A 766 -15.16 9.24 41.50
C ILE A 766 -14.46 8.62 40.30
N ILE A 767 -13.12 8.60 40.35
CA ILE A 767 -12.31 7.78 39.45
C ILE A 767 -11.57 6.74 40.28
N ALA A 768 -11.60 5.50 39.82
CA ALA A 768 -11.10 4.34 40.54
C ALA A 768 -10.03 3.62 39.71
N PHE A 769 -8.87 3.33 40.30
CA PHE A 769 -7.74 2.68 39.66
C PHE A 769 -7.49 1.31 40.27
N GLU A 770 -7.61 0.25 39.48
CA GLU A 770 -7.32 -1.12 39.90
C GLU A 770 -6.56 -1.90 38.80
N PRO A 771 -5.27 -2.23 38.99
CA PRO A 771 -4.45 -2.87 37.97
C PRO A 771 -4.67 -4.38 37.82
N ALA A 772 -5.17 -5.09 38.84
CA ALA A 772 -5.37 -6.53 38.78
C ALA A 772 -6.62 -6.86 37.94
N PRO A 773 -6.49 -7.59 36.82
CA PRO A 773 -7.63 -7.86 35.91
C PRO A 773 -8.83 -8.50 36.62
N GLU A 774 -8.55 -9.33 37.62
CA GLU A 774 -9.54 -10.11 38.34
C GLU A 774 -10.30 -9.28 39.38
N ASN A 775 -9.63 -8.31 40.02
CA ASN A 775 -10.27 -7.34 40.91
C ASN A 775 -11.01 -6.27 40.12
N PHE A 776 -10.41 -5.84 39.00
CA PHE A 776 -11.03 -4.91 38.07
C PHE A 776 -12.36 -5.45 37.53
N GLU A 777 -12.43 -6.74 37.17
CA GLU A 777 -13.68 -7.40 36.77
C GLU A 777 -14.73 -7.37 37.90
N ALA A 778 -14.33 -7.65 39.15
CA ALA A 778 -15.23 -7.58 40.29
C ALA A 778 -15.72 -6.14 40.53
N LEU A 779 -14.83 -5.16 40.44
CA LEU A 779 -15.12 -3.73 40.57
C LEU A 779 -16.13 -3.27 39.52
N GLU A 780 -15.93 -3.57 38.23
CA GLU A 780 -16.89 -3.18 37.19
C GLU A 780 -18.26 -3.81 37.41
N ARG A 781 -18.31 -5.10 37.79
CA ARG A 781 -19.57 -5.78 38.12
C ARG A 781 -20.25 -5.16 39.34
N ASN A 782 -19.49 -4.76 40.35
CA ASN A 782 -20.01 -4.12 41.54
C ASN A 782 -20.56 -2.72 41.26
N LEU A 783 -19.85 -1.91 40.48
CA LEU A 783 -20.32 -0.60 40.05
C LEU A 783 -21.60 -0.71 39.22
N ALA A 784 -21.68 -1.67 38.31
CA ALA A 784 -22.88 -1.93 37.52
C ALA A 784 -24.04 -2.43 38.39
N PHE A 785 -23.79 -3.37 39.29
CA PHE A 785 -24.80 -3.96 40.19
C PHE A 785 -25.44 -2.91 41.10
N HIS A 786 -24.67 -1.92 41.57
CA HIS A 786 -25.14 -0.82 42.40
C HIS A 786 -25.55 0.44 41.62
N MET A 787 -25.63 0.36 40.29
CA MET A 787 -25.99 1.48 39.40
C MET A 787 -25.11 2.73 39.60
N ALA A 788 -23.84 2.54 39.99
CA ALA A 788 -22.88 3.60 40.29
C ALA A 788 -22.17 4.11 39.02
N SER A 789 -22.94 4.42 37.96
CA SER A 789 -22.43 4.79 36.62
C SER A 789 -21.60 6.09 36.57
N THR A 790 -21.60 6.86 37.65
CA THR A 790 -20.81 8.09 37.81
C THR A 790 -19.40 7.84 38.37
N VAL A 791 -19.11 6.60 38.81
CA VAL A 791 -17.76 6.13 39.13
C VAL A 791 -17.13 5.60 37.85
N LYS A 792 -15.94 6.10 37.48
CA LYS A 792 -15.20 5.61 36.31
C LYS A 792 -14.01 4.76 36.74
N ALA A 793 -14.01 3.51 36.32
CA ALA A 793 -12.96 2.54 36.61
C ALA A 793 -11.87 2.55 35.53
N TYR A 794 -10.60 2.45 35.94
CA TYR A 794 -9.45 2.41 35.04
C TYR A 794 -8.51 1.25 35.43
N PRO A 795 -8.14 0.37 34.48
CA PRO A 795 -7.30 -0.79 34.75
C PRO A 795 -5.81 -0.42 34.74
N TYR A 796 -5.43 0.53 35.59
CA TYR A 796 -4.08 1.09 35.68
C TYR A 796 -3.61 1.07 37.12
N ALA A 797 -2.31 0.82 37.32
CA ALA A 797 -1.62 1.23 38.53
C ALA A 797 -1.18 2.69 38.38
N LEU A 798 -1.00 3.39 39.50
CA LEU A 798 -0.38 4.72 39.50
C LEU A 798 1.02 4.65 40.10
N GLY A 799 1.92 5.48 39.58
CA GLY A 799 3.31 5.52 40.05
C GLY A 799 4.07 6.74 39.53
N ALA A 800 5.37 6.77 39.81
CA ALA A 800 6.23 7.92 39.48
C ALA A 800 6.52 8.05 37.96
N TYR A 801 6.31 6.99 37.18
CA TYR A 801 6.58 6.92 35.76
C TYR A 801 5.43 6.25 35.01
N ALA A 802 5.20 6.65 33.75
CA ALA A 802 4.23 6.01 32.87
C ALA A 802 4.89 4.88 32.07
N GLY A 803 4.25 3.72 31.96
CA GLY A 803 4.78 2.55 31.28
C GLY A 803 4.04 1.26 31.62
N SER A 804 4.78 0.17 31.78
CA SER A 804 4.25 -1.10 32.27
C SER A 804 5.24 -1.71 33.25
N ALA A 805 4.72 -2.29 34.34
CA ALA A 805 5.53 -2.84 35.41
C ALA A 805 5.05 -4.25 35.80
N PRO A 806 5.96 -5.11 36.28
CA PRO A 806 5.60 -6.41 36.85
C PRO A 806 4.80 -6.21 38.14
N PHE A 807 3.64 -6.86 38.22
CA PHE A 807 2.72 -6.84 39.35
C PHE A 807 2.56 -8.26 39.88
N LYS A 808 2.76 -8.44 41.19
CA LYS A 808 2.61 -9.73 41.85
C LYS A 808 1.17 -9.85 42.34
N TYR A 809 0.43 -10.76 41.71
CA TYR A 809 -0.97 -11.03 41.97
C TYR A 809 -1.13 -12.27 42.84
N PHE A 810 -1.94 -12.18 43.89
CA PHE A 810 -2.21 -13.28 44.82
C PHE A 810 -3.67 -13.75 44.67
N PRO A 811 -3.96 -14.87 43.98
CA PRO A 811 -5.34 -15.28 43.70
C PRO A 811 -6.21 -15.59 44.92
N ASN A 812 -5.59 -15.98 46.03
CA ASN A 812 -6.28 -16.33 47.28
C ASN A 812 -6.40 -15.13 48.25
N MET A 813 -5.63 -14.07 48.03
CA MET A 813 -5.76 -12.76 48.69
C MET A 813 -5.52 -11.61 47.69
N PRO A 814 -6.41 -11.43 46.70
CA PRO A 814 -6.25 -10.44 45.65
C PRO A 814 -5.96 -9.02 46.15
N GLY A 815 -6.48 -8.62 47.31
CA GLY A 815 -6.23 -7.30 47.91
C GLY A 815 -4.77 -7.05 48.23
N ASN A 816 -3.99 -8.09 48.52
CA ASN A 816 -2.56 -7.98 48.87
C ASN A 816 -1.61 -7.88 47.66
N SER A 817 -2.16 -7.72 46.46
CA SER A 817 -1.38 -7.70 45.22
C SER A 817 -0.65 -6.37 45.05
N THR A 818 0.61 -6.40 44.60
CA THR A 818 1.46 -5.20 44.64
C THR A 818 2.46 -5.10 43.49
N LEU A 819 2.91 -3.86 43.23
CA LEU A 819 4.10 -3.55 42.43
C LEU A 819 5.41 -3.66 43.23
N ASN A 820 5.38 -3.56 44.57
CA ASN A 820 6.55 -3.64 45.44
C ASN A 820 6.80 -5.10 45.87
N ILE A 821 7.34 -5.88 44.93
CA ILE A 821 7.59 -7.32 45.11
C ILE A 821 8.53 -7.59 46.31
N GLU A 822 9.60 -6.80 46.44
CA GLU A 822 10.62 -7.01 47.46
C GLU A 822 10.10 -6.78 48.88
N GLU A 823 9.28 -5.73 49.10
CA GLU A 823 8.70 -5.48 50.41
C GLU A 823 7.63 -6.50 50.77
N LYS A 824 6.78 -6.89 49.82
CA LYS A 824 5.77 -7.91 50.06
C LYS A 824 6.38 -9.28 50.34
N GLU A 825 7.49 -9.65 49.70
CA GLU A 825 8.22 -10.88 50.03
C GLU A 825 8.76 -10.86 51.47
N TYR A 826 9.28 -9.73 51.91
CA TYR A 826 9.72 -9.56 53.31
C TYR A 826 8.54 -9.63 54.29
N GLN A 827 7.39 -9.02 53.99
CA GLN A 827 6.17 -9.12 54.80
C GLN A 827 5.64 -10.56 54.87
N ILE A 828 5.65 -11.30 53.75
CA ILE A 828 5.26 -12.71 53.71
C ILE A 828 6.21 -13.55 54.58
N GLN A 829 7.52 -13.28 54.54
CA GLN A 829 8.49 -13.97 55.38
C GLN A 829 8.22 -13.72 56.87
N LEU A 830 8.01 -12.46 57.28
CA LEU A 830 7.63 -12.12 58.65
C LEU A 830 6.32 -12.79 59.08
N PHE A 831 5.35 -12.88 58.17
CA PHE A 831 4.08 -13.57 58.42
C PHE A 831 4.33 -15.07 58.69
N LYS A 832 5.15 -15.74 57.86
CA LYS A 832 5.52 -17.16 58.02
C LYS A 832 6.32 -17.48 59.28
N GLU A 833 7.09 -16.51 59.77
CA GLU A 833 7.91 -16.65 60.98
C GLU A 833 7.09 -16.47 62.27
N ASN A 834 5.94 -15.79 62.21
CA ASN A 834 5.15 -15.40 63.39
C ASN A 834 3.73 -15.99 63.43
N TYR A 835 3.26 -16.63 62.35
CA TYR A 835 1.94 -17.28 62.24
C TYR A 835 2.07 -18.71 61.72
N ASP A 836 0.95 -19.45 61.73
CA ASP A 836 0.91 -20.82 61.24
C ASP A 836 1.38 -20.90 59.76
N GLN A 837 2.45 -21.66 59.52
CA GLN A 837 3.05 -21.80 58.18
C GLN A 837 2.07 -22.38 57.17
N THR A 838 1.21 -23.31 57.59
CA THR A 838 0.18 -23.89 56.71
C THR A 838 -0.86 -22.86 56.27
N PHE A 839 -1.22 -21.92 57.13
CA PHE A 839 -2.14 -20.83 56.79
C PHE A 839 -1.49 -19.82 55.83
N ALA A 840 -0.25 -19.41 56.11
CA ALA A 840 0.50 -18.49 55.25
C ALA A 840 0.73 -19.05 53.84
N ASP A 841 1.06 -20.34 53.74
CA ASP A 841 1.28 -21.00 52.45
C ASP A 841 0.00 -21.13 51.63
N ASP A 842 -1.17 -21.24 52.25
CA ASP A 842 -2.46 -21.29 51.55
C ASP A 842 -2.88 -19.90 51.03
N MET A 843 -2.65 -18.84 51.81
CA MET A 843 -2.97 -17.45 51.44
C MET A 843 -2.14 -16.94 50.25
N PHE A 844 -0.85 -17.24 50.21
CA PHE A 844 0.07 -16.76 49.17
C PHE A 844 0.35 -17.79 48.07
N LYS A 845 -0.39 -18.92 48.08
CA LYS A 845 -0.30 -19.95 47.06
C LYS A 845 -0.66 -19.41 45.68
N ASP A 846 -0.12 -20.04 44.65
CA ASP A 846 -0.48 -19.79 43.25
C ASP A 846 -0.28 -18.33 42.80
N ALA A 847 0.57 -17.57 43.51
CA ALA A 847 0.92 -16.20 43.16
C ALA A 847 1.46 -16.12 41.72
N LYS A 848 0.99 -15.13 40.96
CA LYS A 848 1.33 -14.94 39.55
C LYS A 848 1.99 -13.59 39.36
N GLN A 849 2.97 -13.53 38.47
CA GLN A 849 3.51 -12.27 37.99
C GLN A 849 2.81 -11.90 36.68
N ILE A 850 2.13 -10.76 36.68
CA ILE A 850 1.43 -10.21 35.52
C ILE A 850 1.99 -8.83 35.17
N MET A 851 1.96 -8.45 33.90
CA MET A 851 2.35 -7.09 33.50
C MET A 851 1.11 -6.20 33.52
N VAL A 852 1.17 -5.09 34.25
CA VAL A 852 0.07 -4.11 34.33
C VAL A 852 0.53 -2.77 33.77
N PRO A 853 -0.37 -1.95 33.20
CA PRO A 853 -0.03 -0.60 32.80
C PRO A 853 0.08 0.30 34.03
N VAL A 854 1.06 1.20 34.01
CA VAL A 854 1.32 2.18 35.08
C VAL A 854 1.24 3.58 34.47
N ASP A 855 0.62 4.53 35.16
CA ASP A 855 0.58 5.93 34.74
C ASP A 855 0.91 6.89 35.89
N ARG A 856 1.21 8.15 35.55
CA ARG A 856 1.41 9.24 36.52
C ARG A 856 0.07 9.95 36.75
N LEU A 857 -0.31 10.19 38.00
CA LEU A 857 -1.60 10.80 38.34
C LEU A 857 -1.82 12.14 37.61
N SER A 858 -0.84 13.04 37.62
CA SER A 858 -0.94 14.34 36.91
C SER A 858 -1.10 14.19 35.41
N LEU A 859 -0.35 13.26 34.80
CA LEU A 859 -0.43 13.00 33.36
C LEU A 859 -1.81 12.43 32.99
N PHE A 860 -2.27 11.45 33.75
CA PHE A 860 -3.56 10.80 33.53
C PHE A 860 -4.72 11.80 33.63
N LEU A 861 -4.76 12.59 34.70
CA LEU A 861 -5.80 13.60 34.89
C LEU A 861 -5.76 14.68 33.79
N CYS A 862 -4.57 15.12 33.38
CA CYS A 862 -4.43 16.09 32.28
C CYS A 862 -4.99 15.55 30.95
N LEU A 863 -4.87 14.26 30.69
CA LEU A 863 -5.30 13.63 29.43
C LEU A 863 -6.78 13.22 29.44
N HIS A 864 -7.28 12.73 30.57
CA HIS A 864 -8.60 12.08 30.65
C HIS A 864 -9.64 12.87 31.45
N HIS A 865 -9.22 13.83 32.26
CA HIS A 865 -10.07 14.58 33.17
C HIS A 865 -9.66 16.04 33.26
N SER A 866 -9.30 16.70 32.14
CA SER A 866 -8.80 18.08 32.12
C SER A 866 -9.76 19.13 32.69
N ASP A 867 -11.00 18.75 32.94
CA ASP A 867 -12.07 19.53 33.56
C ASP A 867 -12.00 19.60 35.09
N PHE A 868 -11.08 18.87 35.75
CA PHE A 868 -10.92 18.93 37.20
C PHE A 868 -10.15 20.18 37.66
N GLU A 869 -10.68 20.86 38.66
CA GLU A 869 -10.00 21.99 39.30
C GLU A 869 -9.33 21.58 40.62
N VAL A 870 -9.95 20.65 41.37
CA VAL A 870 -9.55 20.23 42.72
C VAL A 870 -9.84 18.74 42.90
N ILE A 871 -8.94 18.03 43.59
CA ILE A 871 -9.15 16.68 44.13
C ILE A 871 -9.49 16.85 45.61
N ASP A 872 -10.77 16.63 45.96
CA ASP A 872 -11.26 16.79 47.33
C ASP A 872 -10.74 15.67 48.24
N LEU A 873 -10.59 14.46 47.70
CA LEU A 873 -9.97 13.32 48.38
C LEU A 873 -9.16 12.45 47.42
N LEU A 874 -7.90 12.20 47.76
CA LEU A 874 -7.05 11.18 47.14
C LEU A 874 -6.88 10.02 48.12
N LYS A 875 -7.54 8.89 47.85
CA LYS A 875 -7.34 7.62 48.61
C LYS A 875 -6.23 6.82 47.94
N ILE A 876 -5.25 6.36 48.71
CA ILE A 876 -4.15 5.53 48.21
C ILE A 876 -3.95 4.32 49.12
N ASP A 877 -4.09 3.13 48.55
CA ASP A 877 -3.87 1.87 49.24
C ASP A 877 -3.46 0.87 48.16
N VAL A 878 -2.15 0.75 47.99
CA VAL A 878 -1.51 0.07 46.84
C VAL A 878 -0.45 -0.92 47.30
N GLU A 879 -0.56 -1.34 48.56
CA GLU A 879 0.22 -2.42 49.15
C GLU A 879 1.75 -2.21 49.02
N GLY A 880 2.24 -1.02 49.36
CA GLY A 880 3.66 -0.69 49.49
C GLY A 880 4.26 0.15 48.37
N THR A 881 3.45 0.82 47.54
CA THR A 881 3.93 1.76 46.48
C THR A 881 3.38 3.17 46.62
N GLU A 882 3.02 3.58 47.83
CA GLU A 882 2.32 4.83 48.10
C GLU A 882 3.18 6.05 47.72
N LEU A 883 4.50 6.01 48.02
CA LEU A 883 5.43 7.08 47.67
C LEU A 883 5.57 7.25 46.16
N GLU A 884 5.55 6.16 45.41
CA GLU A 884 5.58 6.17 43.96
C GLU A 884 4.32 6.80 43.38
N VAL A 885 3.14 6.50 43.94
CA VAL A 885 1.88 7.15 43.55
C VAL A 885 1.98 8.67 43.78
N LEU A 886 2.47 9.10 44.96
CA LEU A 886 2.70 10.53 45.24
C LEU A 886 3.73 11.16 44.30
N GLY A 887 4.77 10.42 43.90
CA GLY A 887 5.76 10.83 42.90
C GLY A 887 5.16 11.00 41.49
N GLY A 888 3.97 10.45 41.25
CA GLY A 888 3.16 10.67 40.04
C GLY A 888 2.49 12.05 39.97
N ILE A 889 2.54 12.87 41.03
CA ILE A 889 1.96 14.21 41.10
C ILE A 889 3.01 15.27 40.74
N ASP A 890 2.77 16.00 39.64
CA ASP A 890 3.60 17.12 39.22
C ASP A 890 3.55 18.26 40.26
N ASP A 891 4.65 19.00 40.43
CA ASP A 891 4.75 20.13 41.37
C ASP A 891 3.61 21.16 41.23
N ARG A 892 3.14 21.38 39.99
CA ARG A 892 2.05 22.32 39.67
C ARG A 892 0.66 21.86 40.12
N ASP A 893 0.48 20.57 40.42
CA ASP A 893 -0.83 19.98 40.72
C ASP A 893 -1.01 19.69 42.22
N TRP A 894 0.06 19.79 43.03
CA TRP A 894 -0.01 19.59 44.48
C TRP A 894 -0.97 20.56 45.19
N ASN A 895 -1.17 21.77 44.64
CA ASN A 895 -2.13 22.75 45.17
C ASN A 895 -3.59 22.38 44.89
N LYS A 896 -3.84 21.43 43.97
CA LYS A 896 -5.19 20.93 43.62
C LYS A 896 -5.66 19.82 44.55
N VAL A 897 -4.77 19.17 45.30
CA VAL A 897 -5.12 18.11 46.25
C VAL A 897 -5.45 18.73 47.61
N ARG A 898 -6.64 18.44 48.15
CA ARG A 898 -7.11 18.96 49.45
C ARG A 898 -6.88 18.01 50.60
N ASN A 899 -7.30 16.76 50.44
CA ASN A 899 -7.17 15.73 51.45
C ASN A 899 -6.58 14.47 50.84
N ILE A 900 -5.71 13.81 51.60
CA ILE A 900 -5.14 12.52 51.23
C ILE A 900 -5.33 11.57 52.41
N VAL A 901 -5.87 10.38 52.14
CA VAL A 901 -5.96 9.30 53.11
C VAL A 901 -5.30 8.08 52.50
N MET A 902 -4.31 7.51 53.18
CA MET A 902 -3.55 6.38 52.64
C MET A 902 -3.13 5.37 53.70
N GLU A 903 -3.06 4.11 53.32
CA GLU A 903 -2.44 3.07 54.14
C GLU A 903 -0.95 2.98 53.82
N VAL A 904 -0.07 3.10 54.82
CA VAL A 904 1.38 3.12 54.65
C VAL A 904 2.04 2.06 55.52
N SER A 905 2.85 1.21 54.89
CA SER A 905 3.79 0.32 55.57
C SER A 905 5.01 1.08 56.08
N ASN A 906 5.32 0.94 57.38
CA ASN A 906 6.54 1.48 57.97
C ASN A 906 7.66 0.43 58.10
N VAL A 907 7.56 -0.68 57.38
CA VAL A 907 8.54 -1.78 57.47
C VAL A 907 9.94 -1.32 57.01
N LYS A 908 10.02 -0.46 56.00
CA LYS A 908 11.29 0.15 55.49
C LYS A 908 11.36 1.67 55.73
N GLY A 909 10.68 2.19 56.76
CA GLY A 909 10.67 3.63 57.05
C GLY A 909 9.78 4.46 56.11
N GLY A 910 8.75 3.85 55.52
CA GLY A 910 7.84 4.52 54.58
C GLY A 910 7.07 5.68 55.21
N LEU A 911 6.67 5.54 56.48
CA LEU A 911 5.88 6.55 57.20
C LEU A 911 6.61 7.90 57.31
N ASP A 912 7.89 7.88 57.69
CA ASP A 912 8.67 9.11 57.85
C ASP A 912 8.89 9.83 56.51
N LYS A 913 9.11 9.07 55.43
CA LYS A 913 9.24 9.62 54.07
C LYS A 913 7.95 10.25 53.57
N VAL A 914 6.81 9.59 53.80
CA VAL A 914 5.49 10.12 53.43
C VAL A 914 5.20 11.41 54.21
N LYS A 915 5.42 11.41 55.53
CA LYS A 915 5.24 12.60 56.37
C LYS A 915 6.10 13.76 55.89
N GLN A 916 7.40 13.53 55.69
CA GLN A 916 8.32 14.55 55.22
C GLN A 916 7.88 15.15 53.87
N LEU A 917 7.48 14.30 52.92
CA LEU A 917 7.01 14.74 51.60
C LEU A 917 5.74 15.61 51.74
N LEU A 918 4.73 15.12 52.45
CA LEU A 918 3.44 15.81 52.58
C LEU A 918 3.56 17.13 53.38
N GLU A 919 4.34 17.15 54.45
CA GLU A 919 4.63 18.39 55.21
C GLU A 919 5.38 19.41 54.35
N THR A 920 6.34 18.97 53.52
CA THR A 920 7.04 19.84 52.55
C THR A 920 6.08 20.42 51.50
N LYS A 921 5.01 19.68 51.16
CA LYS A 921 3.94 20.16 50.29
C LYS A 921 2.87 20.96 51.04
N GLY A 922 3.02 21.22 52.33
CA GLY A 922 2.16 22.09 53.11
C GLY A 922 0.87 21.44 53.61
N PHE A 923 0.87 20.11 53.84
CA PHE A 923 -0.23 19.42 54.50
C PHE A 923 0.01 19.29 56.01
N THR A 924 -1.06 19.30 56.79
CA THR A 924 -1.03 18.85 58.19
C THR A 924 -1.24 17.34 58.21
N VAL A 925 -0.25 16.59 58.69
CA VAL A 925 -0.24 15.12 58.65
C VAL A 925 -0.52 14.53 60.03
N THR A 926 -1.50 13.64 60.09
CA THR A 926 -1.81 12.79 61.26
C THR A 926 -1.76 11.33 60.84
N TYR A 927 -1.48 10.43 61.78
CA TYR A 927 -1.45 9.00 61.49
C TYR A 927 -1.90 8.19 62.69
N VAL A 928 -2.52 7.05 62.42
CA VAL A 928 -2.95 6.06 63.43
C VAL A 928 -2.55 4.67 62.96
N ALA A 929 -2.19 3.78 63.88
CA ALA A 929 -1.95 2.38 63.54
C ALA A 929 -3.27 1.73 63.08
N VAL A 930 -3.21 0.90 62.03
CA VAL A 930 -4.37 0.16 61.52
C VAL A 930 -4.89 -0.78 62.60
N ARG A 931 -6.21 -0.81 62.82
CA ARG A 931 -6.82 -1.64 63.88
C ARG A 931 -6.91 -3.10 63.44
N GLY A 932 -6.72 -4.02 64.38
CA GLY A 932 -6.85 -5.46 64.10
C GLY A 932 -5.67 -6.08 63.34
N ILE A 933 -4.70 -5.28 62.90
CA ILE A 933 -3.46 -5.77 62.28
C ILE A 933 -2.36 -5.90 63.35
N PRO A 934 -1.63 -7.03 63.38
CA PRO A 934 -0.50 -7.22 64.30
C PRO A 934 0.56 -6.12 64.17
N GLU A 935 1.08 -5.64 65.30
CA GLU A 935 2.10 -4.56 65.38
C GLU A 935 3.36 -4.85 64.53
N LEU A 936 3.59 -6.13 64.23
CA LEU A 936 4.64 -6.63 63.34
C LEU A 936 4.58 -6.04 61.91
N PHE A 937 3.39 -5.81 61.35
CA PHE A 937 3.25 -5.32 59.97
C PHE A 937 3.44 -3.81 59.84
N LYS A 938 3.44 -3.08 60.97
CA LYS A 938 3.68 -1.63 61.04
C LYS A 938 2.88 -0.84 59.99
N LEU A 939 1.60 -1.16 59.83
CA LEU A 939 0.69 -0.46 58.92
C LEU A 939 0.01 0.72 59.62
N PHE A 940 -0.02 1.87 58.96
CA PHE A 940 -0.58 3.11 59.47
C PHE A 940 -1.52 3.74 58.45
N ILE A 941 -2.69 4.21 58.90
CA ILE A 941 -3.50 5.13 58.13
C ILE A 941 -2.96 6.54 58.33
N VAL A 942 -2.49 7.14 57.25
CA VAL A 942 -2.02 8.52 57.20
C VAL A 942 -3.13 9.39 56.64
N THR A 943 -3.52 10.42 57.39
CA THR A 943 -4.45 11.46 56.95
C THR A 943 -3.72 12.79 56.84
N ALA A 944 -3.75 13.39 55.65
CA ALA A 944 -3.11 14.66 55.35
C ALA A 944 -4.13 15.65 54.80
N CYS A 945 -4.30 16.79 55.48
CA CYS A 945 -5.31 17.79 55.15
C CYS A 945 -4.68 19.16 54.88
N ARG A 946 -5.33 19.94 54.01
CA ARG A 946 -4.96 21.33 53.70
C ARG A 946 -6.14 22.29 53.81
#